data_AF-A0A372LFA4-F1
#
_entry.id   AF-A0A372LFA4-F1
#
_cell.length_a   1.000
_cell.length_b   1.000
_cell.length_c   1.000
_cell.angle_alpha   90.00
_cell.angle_beta   90.00
_cell.angle_gamma   90.00
#
_symmetry.space_group_name_H-M   'P 1'
#
loop_
_entity.id
_entity.type
_entity.pdbx_description
1 polymer ?
#
loop_
_entity_poly.entity_id
_entity_poly.type
_entity_poly.pdbx_seq_one_letter_code
_entity_poly.pdbx_strand_id
1 'polypeptide(L)'
;MAKTNTEQTSGNLIKAEIIRQQLYNIAQEMGIVMIRTSGDPVISEAVDFSTFIADKNGEIISFSGYMTMHAGPARQSVRHIMATYPEDEILPGDAFICNDPHTTGACHPPDVGIVKPIFYKGELVAWCWAEGHLLDVGGMSPGGFAIAANDAYSEALRFPGIKIVSEGKIIQDVFHLMEANFRLPKHDINNIRCFIAACNTCEKRTIDMIDKYGLEEFNKYVELNKDLTEKAYRQRIAELPKKTYEATEWIEHNGHENNLWPIHCKLTVHEDSLTLDFTGSAPQTDGFVNTTEGTAIGCAVTPIMLVLTPDIPFNEGIFRATNIILPEGTVVNAKMPAPVSSAHMEAGMRITKVVTDLLSRAMMESEDEWIQSHAMAAFHDSWVVGVFSGKDDEGRPTVFLDMNGGGAGGGAQTICDGIDAGAAFTQLSNGLPDIEINELSNPILYLWRQLNINSGGPGKYRGGQGIEFGWIPWGTDGGTELVSTACWQVPSRGAMGGYPGGTSGYWSIKNSNARKLMQEGKLPDFSQLDGEKELLPSKHVLQLAADDVFVQFEGGGGGLGDPLKRDPQAVLRDLYDGYITQEMAEKAYGVIIAENGKVDEQRTKTRRELIRKERVDRAIPPIKKSNVKKQLQFLRTSGEALHVKTDSNGQLFTCCSDCGTVLSDRNEPWEQGAVRINTEVSGALGDYGMFVKGRDHAPYVYLNELACPECGSMLGISTSVND
;
A
#
# COMPACT_ATOMS: atom_id res chain seq x y z
N MET A 1 -23.02 -45.36 -15.16
CA MET A 1 -23.29 -43.95 -15.49
C MET A 1 -22.77 -42.94 -14.46
N ALA A 2 -22.38 -43.33 -13.23
CA ALA A 2 -21.79 -42.38 -12.27
C ALA A 2 -20.27 -42.11 -12.47
N LYS A 3 -19.50 -43.07 -13.02
CA LYS A 3 -18.05 -42.89 -13.28
C LYS A 3 -17.73 -41.99 -14.49
N THR A 4 -18.58 -41.98 -15.51
CA THR A 4 -18.39 -41.18 -16.73
C THR A 4 -18.60 -39.69 -16.51
N ASN A 5 -19.45 -39.30 -15.55
CA ASN A 5 -19.67 -37.88 -15.25
C ASN A 5 -18.48 -37.30 -14.48
N THR A 6 -17.90 -38.03 -13.51
CA THR A 6 -16.74 -37.56 -12.73
C THR A 6 -15.48 -37.46 -13.59
N GLU A 7 -15.24 -38.39 -14.52
CA GLU A 7 -14.11 -38.30 -15.46
C GLU A 7 -14.23 -37.10 -16.41
N GLN A 8 -15.43 -36.83 -16.94
CA GLN A 8 -15.68 -35.71 -17.84
C GLN A 8 -15.59 -34.35 -17.13
N THR A 9 -16.02 -34.26 -15.86
CA THR A 9 -15.79 -33.07 -15.02
C THR A 9 -14.31 -32.93 -14.62
N SER A 10 -13.60 -34.04 -14.34
CA SER A 10 -12.17 -34.00 -13.96
C SER A 10 -11.24 -33.59 -15.11
N GLY A 11 -11.52 -34.06 -16.34
CA GLY A 11 -10.79 -33.64 -17.54
C GLY A 11 -11.02 -32.16 -17.90
N ASN A 12 -12.20 -31.64 -17.54
CA ASN A 12 -12.56 -30.21 -17.68
C ASN A 12 -11.77 -29.35 -16.69
N LEU A 13 -11.59 -29.80 -15.43
CA LEU A 13 -10.83 -29.04 -14.42
C LEU A 13 -9.32 -29.01 -14.70
N ILE A 14 -8.72 -30.12 -15.17
CA ILE A 14 -7.30 -30.15 -15.53
C ILE A 14 -7.02 -29.17 -16.68
N LYS A 15 -7.88 -29.15 -17.71
CA LYS A 15 -7.74 -28.21 -18.83
C LYS A 15 -7.94 -26.76 -18.39
N ALA A 16 -8.92 -26.48 -17.53
CA ALA A 16 -9.15 -25.13 -16.99
C ALA A 16 -7.89 -24.58 -16.31
N GLU A 17 -7.25 -25.40 -15.47
CA GLU A 17 -6.03 -25.05 -14.75
C GLU A 17 -4.83 -24.85 -15.68
N ILE A 18 -4.66 -25.72 -16.70
CA ILE A 18 -3.61 -25.54 -17.73
C ILE A 18 -3.77 -24.20 -18.45
N ILE A 19 -5.00 -23.86 -18.85
CA ILE A 19 -5.30 -22.61 -19.57
C ILE A 19 -5.09 -21.40 -18.66
N ARG A 20 -5.57 -21.47 -17.40
CA ARG A 20 -5.36 -20.42 -16.38
C ARG A 20 -3.87 -20.14 -16.18
N GLN A 21 -3.08 -21.18 -15.97
CA GLN A 21 -1.64 -21.03 -15.73
C GLN A 21 -0.89 -20.55 -16.97
N GLN A 22 -1.30 -20.96 -18.17
CA GLN A 22 -0.72 -20.42 -19.40
C GLN A 22 -1.00 -18.92 -19.56
N LEU A 23 -2.24 -18.47 -19.34
CA LEU A 23 -2.58 -17.05 -19.36
C LEU A 23 -1.76 -16.25 -18.34
N TYR A 24 -1.60 -16.78 -17.12
CA TYR A 24 -0.73 -16.18 -16.11
C TYR A 24 0.72 -16.10 -16.58
N ASN A 25 1.25 -17.17 -17.16
CA ASN A 25 2.61 -17.17 -17.70
C ASN A 25 2.78 -16.16 -18.85
N ILE A 26 1.74 -15.92 -19.67
CA ILE A 26 1.78 -14.89 -20.71
C ILE A 26 1.88 -13.50 -20.07
N ALA A 27 1.06 -13.22 -19.05
CA ALA A 27 1.14 -11.94 -18.33
C ALA A 27 2.53 -11.73 -17.70
N GLN A 28 3.12 -12.77 -17.11
CA GLN A 28 4.49 -12.73 -16.57
C GLN A 28 5.55 -12.54 -17.67
N GLU A 29 5.40 -13.20 -18.83
CA GLU A 29 6.32 -13.03 -19.97
C GLU A 29 6.31 -11.60 -20.51
N MET A 30 5.15 -10.94 -20.53
CA MET A 30 5.06 -9.51 -20.83
C MET A 30 5.94 -8.68 -19.87
N GLY A 31 5.87 -8.96 -18.56
CA GLY A 31 6.69 -8.26 -17.57
C GLY A 31 8.19 -8.50 -17.73
N ILE A 32 8.59 -9.72 -18.08
CA ILE A 32 9.99 -10.04 -18.39
C ILE A 32 10.48 -9.23 -19.60
N VAL A 33 9.66 -9.05 -20.62
CA VAL A 33 9.99 -8.17 -21.76
C VAL A 33 10.21 -6.74 -21.29
N MET A 34 9.38 -6.24 -20.37
CA MET A 34 9.51 -4.89 -19.85
C MET A 34 10.82 -4.66 -19.11
N ILE A 35 11.11 -5.54 -18.14
CA ILE A 35 12.36 -5.52 -17.35
C ILE A 35 13.59 -5.56 -18.28
N ARG A 36 13.57 -6.39 -19.32
CA ARG A 36 14.74 -6.63 -20.17
C ARG A 36 14.98 -5.57 -21.24
N THR A 37 14.02 -4.69 -21.53
CA THR A 37 14.09 -3.78 -22.68
C THR A 37 13.95 -2.29 -22.35
N SER A 38 13.45 -1.95 -21.17
CA SER A 38 13.26 -0.56 -20.73
C SER A 38 14.59 0.18 -20.54
N GLY A 39 15.53 -0.40 -19.77
CA GLY A 39 16.78 0.27 -19.38
C GLY A 39 16.62 1.37 -18.33
N ASP A 40 15.39 1.62 -17.86
CA ASP A 40 15.05 2.52 -16.76
C ASP A 40 15.07 1.75 -15.43
N PRO A 41 15.83 2.18 -14.40
CA PRO A 41 15.81 1.55 -13.08
C PRO A 41 14.42 1.46 -12.45
N VAL A 42 13.50 2.38 -12.75
CA VAL A 42 12.11 2.34 -12.23
C VAL A 42 11.38 1.08 -12.71
N ILE A 43 11.58 0.68 -13.97
CA ILE A 43 10.95 -0.51 -14.55
C ILE A 43 11.81 -1.76 -14.38
N SER A 44 13.12 -1.64 -14.55
CA SER A 44 14.03 -2.80 -14.61
C SER A 44 14.50 -3.30 -13.24
N GLU A 45 14.65 -2.40 -12.26
CA GLU A 45 15.09 -2.74 -10.90
C GLU A 45 13.93 -2.66 -9.91
N ALA A 46 13.22 -1.53 -9.87
CA ALA A 46 12.12 -1.32 -8.94
C ALA A 46 10.82 -2.00 -9.37
N VAL A 47 10.70 -2.45 -10.62
CA VAL A 47 9.53 -3.16 -11.21
C VAL A 47 8.19 -2.42 -11.08
N ASP A 48 8.22 -1.10 -11.22
CA ASP A 48 7.02 -0.26 -11.20
C ASP A 48 6.25 -0.31 -12.54
N PHE A 49 5.60 -1.45 -12.75
CA PHE A 49 4.74 -1.70 -13.89
C PHE A 49 3.74 -2.81 -13.59
N SER A 50 2.74 -3.02 -14.45
CA SER A 50 1.94 -4.24 -14.45
C SER A 50 1.46 -4.61 -15.84
N THR A 51 1.02 -5.86 -15.97
CA THR A 51 0.55 -6.43 -17.23
C THR A 51 -0.73 -7.19 -17.00
N PHE A 52 -1.62 -7.13 -17.98
CA PHE A 52 -3.00 -7.53 -17.83
C PHE A 52 -3.53 -8.11 -19.14
N ILE A 53 -4.39 -9.11 -19.02
CA ILE A 53 -5.12 -9.71 -20.13
C ILE A 53 -6.60 -9.71 -19.77
N ALA A 54 -7.42 -9.21 -20.68
CA ALA A 54 -8.88 -9.30 -20.63
C ALA A 54 -9.42 -10.16 -21.76
N ASP A 55 -10.62 -10.73 -21.55
CA ASP A 55 -11.39 -11.32 -22.64
C ASP A 55 -11.95 -10.24 -23.57
N LYS A 56 -12.62 -10.68 -24.65
CA LYS A 56 -13.24 -9.76 -25.63
C LYS A 56 -14.24 -8.76 -25.05
N ASN A 57 -14.82 -9.02 -23.87
CA ASN A 57 -15.77 -8.15 -23.20
C ASN A 57 -15.10 -7.15 -22.25
N GLY A 58 -13.77 -7.17 -22.16
CA GLY A 58 -13.02 -6.32 -21.22
C GLY A 58 -13.07 -6.82 -19.77
N GLU A 59 -13.41 -8.10 -19.55
CA GLU A 59 -13.34 -8.72 -18.23
C GLU A 59 -11.93 -9.28 -17.98
N ILE A 60 -11.40 -9.08 -16.79
CA ILE A 60 -10.04 -9.54 -16.44
C ILE A 60 -9.96 -11.06 -16.41
N ILE A 61 -9.00 -11.62 -17.15
CA ILE A 61 -8.72 -13.07 -17.18
C ILE A 61 -7.36 -13.42 -16.61
N SER A 62 -6.40 -12.49 -16.65
CA SER A 62 -5.09 -12.65 -16.03
C SER A 62 -4.44 -11.31 -15.71
N PHE A 63 -3.63 -11.30 -14.65
CA PHE A 63 -2.95 -10.12 -14.15
C PHE A 63 -1.62 -10.54 -13.51
N SER A 64 -0.55 -9.81 -13.82
CA SER A 64 0.78 -10.14 -13.29
C SER A 64 0.92 -9.79 -11.81
N GLY A 65 0.25 -8.73 -11.35
CA GLY A 65 0.17 -8.38 -9.93
C GLY A 65 1.44 -7.78 -9.34
N TYR A 66 2.33 -7.20 -10.16
CA TYR A 66 3.49 -6.46 -9.66
C TYR A 66 3.05 -5.28 -8.78
N MET A 67 2.13 -4.46 -9.33
CA MET A 67 1.44 -3.37 -8.63
C MET A 67 -0.03 -3.69 -8.55
N THR A 68 -0.52 -4.16 -7.39
CA THR A 68 -1.89 -4.70 -7.28
C THR A 68 -2.97 -3.66 -7.52
N MET A 69 -2.67 -2.39 -7.26
CA MET A 69 -3.56 -1.27 -7.54
C MET A 69 -3.85 -1.08 -9.04
N HIS A 70 -2.95 -1.54 -9.93
CA HIS A 70 -3.16 -1.47 -11.38
C HIS A 70 -4.34 -2.33 -11.88
N ALA A 71 -4.89 -3.22 -11.03
CA ALA A 71 -6.11 -3.95 -11.35
C ALA A 71 -7.28 -3.03 -11.72
N GLY A 72 -7.37 -1.84 -11.12
CA GLY A 72 -8.39 -0.85 -11.43
C GLY A 72 -8.14 -0.11 -12.76
N PRO A 73 -7.02 0.61 -12.91
CA PRO A 73 -6.61 1.27 -14.15
C PRO A 73 -6.66 0.37 -15.39
N ALA A 74 -6.15 -0.86 -15.30
CA ALA A 74 -6.15 -1.79 -16.43
C ALA A 74 -7.57 -2.11 -16.93
N ARG A 75 -8.51 -2.37 -16.00
CA ARG A 75 -9.92 -2.61 -16.32
C ARG A 75 -10.55 -1.37 -16.96
N GLN A 76 -10.31 -0.19 -16.38
CA GLN A 76 -10.89 1.05 -16.87
C GLN A 76 -10.36 1.44 -18.25
N SER A 77 -9.06 1.28 -18.48
CA SER A 77 -8.42 1.59 -19.76
C SER A 77 -9.03 0.76 -20.90
N VAL A 78 -9.14 -0.57 -20.73
CA VAL A 78 -9.75 -1.43 -21.77
C VAL A 78 -11.21 -1.04 -22.02
N ARG A 79 -12.00 -0.88 -20.95
CA ARG A 79 -13.42 -0.50 -21.07
C ARG A 79 -13.61 0.89 -21.69
N HIS A 80 -12.71 1.83 -21.41
CA HIS A 80 -12.72 3.15 -22.00
C HIS A 80 -12.48 3.09 -23.51
N ILE A 81 -11.47 2.34 -23.97
CA ILE A 81 -11.22 2.17 -25.42
C ILE A 81 -12.44 1.55 -26.11
N MET A 82 -13.03 0.51 -25.53
CA MET A 82 -14.23 -0.15 -26.06
C MET A 82 -15.46 0.79 -26.12
N ALA A 83 -15.57 1.74 -25.19
CA ALA A 83 -16.67 2.70 -25.16
C ALA A 83 -16.43 3.91 -26.09
N THR A 84 -15.17 4.27 -26.34
CA THR A 84 -14.77 5.44 -27.12
C THR A 84 -14.72 5.18 -28.62
N TYR A 85 -14.24 4.00 -29.03
CA TYR A 85 -14.09 3.66 -30.44
C TYR A 85 -15.19 2.70 -30.91
N PRO A 86 -15.82 2.95 -32.07
CA PRO A 86 -16.67 1.97 -32.73
C PRO A 86 -15.91 0.66 -32.99
N GLU A 87 -16.61 -0.48 -32.85
CA GLU A 87 -16.01 -1.81 -33.01
C GLU A 87 -15.36 -1.99 -34.40
N ASP A 88 -15.92 -1.39 -35.45
CA ASP A 88 -15.41 -1.43 -36.82
C ASP A 88 -14.21 -0.50 -37.09
N GLU A 89 -13.88 0.40 -36.16
CA GLU A 89 -12.70 1.26 -36.21
C GLU A 89 -11.49 0.68 -35.45
N ILE A 90 -11.71 -0.41 -34.70
CA ILE A 90 -10.68 -1.15 -33.97
C ILE A 90 -10.18 -2.27 -34.88
N LEU A 91 -8.95 -2.16 -35.38
CA LEU A 91 -8.41 -3.08 -36.38
C LEU A 91 -7.28 -3.94 -35.82
N PRO A 92 -7.03 -5.13 -36.42
CA PRO A 92 -5.86 -5.94 -36.09
C PRO A 92 -4.55 -5.15 -36.19
N GLY A 93 -3.71 -5.23 -35.16
CA GLY A 93 -2.43 -4.52 -35.11
C GLY A 93 -2.52 -3.07 -34.60
N ASP A 94 -3.70 -2.58 -34.25
CA ASP A 94 -3.84 -1.30 -33.54
C ASP A 94 -3.30 -1.39 -32.10
N ALA A 95 -2.88 -0.25 -31.55
CA ALA A 95 -2.60 -0.08 -30.12
C ALA A 95 -2.93 1.36 -29.68
N PHE A 96 -3.38 1.50 -28.44
CA PHE A 96 -3.82 2.76 -27.85
C PHE A 96 -2.95 3.11 -26.65
N ILE A 97 -2.64 4.38 -26.47
CA ILE A 97 -1.90 4.91 -25.32
C ILE A 97 -2.84 5.61 -24.35
N CYS A 98 -2.70 5.29 -23.06
CA CYS A 98 -3.56 5.72 -21.96
C CYS A 98 -2.69 6.23 -20.81
N ASN A 99 -2.98 7.40 -20.26
CA ASN A 99 -2.46 7.82 -18.94
C ASN A 99 -3.38 8.83 -18.24
N ASP A 100 -4.56 9.11 -18.79
CA ASP A 100 -5.46 10.12 -18.22
C ASP A 100 -6.26 9.49 -17.06
N PRO A 101 -6.07 9.92 -15.80
CA PRO A 101 -6.77 9.33 -14.66
C PRO A 101 -8.28 9.58 -14.68
N HIS A 102 -8.72 10.68 -15.32
CA HIS A 102 -10.13 11.08 -15.35
C HIS A 102 -10.96 10.33 -16.40
N THR A 103 -10.31 9.62 -17.33
CA THR A 103 -10.99 8.90 -18.41
C THR A 103 -10.58 7.44 -18.50
N THR A 104 -9.29 7.18 -18.69
CA THR A 104 -8.71 5.83 -18.81
C THR A 104 -8.42 5.17 -17.46
N GLY A 105 -8.57 5.92 -16.36
CA GLY A 105 -8.43 5.40 -15.01
C GLY A 105 -6.99 5.18 -14.56
N ALA A 106 -6.00 5.70 -15.30
CA ALA A 106 -4.58 5.64 -14.95
C ALA A 106 -4.33 6.10 -13.51
N CYS A 107 -3.33 5.51 -12.85
CA CYS A 107 -3.10 5.77 -11.44
C CYS A 107 -2.75 7.24 -11.17
N HIS A 108 -1.91 7.80 -12.02
CA HIS A 108 -1.64 9.23 -12.19
C HIS A 108 -1.02 9.42 -13.59
N PRO A 109 -0.79 10.65 -14.07
CA PRO A 109 -0.31 10.85 -15.44
C PRO A 109 1.05 10.19 -15.81
N PRO A 110 2.04 10.06 -14.90
CA PRO A 110 3.27 9.34 -15.21
C PRO A 110 3.10 7.84 -15.48
N ASP A 111 2.04 7.21 -15.01
CA ASP A 111 1.74 5.80 -15.30
C ASP A 111 1.11 5.72 -16.68
N VAL A 112 1.93 5.31 -17.68
CA VAL A 112 1.53 5.29 -19.08
C VAL A 112 1.30 3.86 -19.56
N GLY A 113 0.06 3.55 -19.91
CA GLY A 113 -0.40 2.26 -20.40
C GLY A 113 -0.53 2.17 -21.92
N ILE A 114 -0.28 0.97 -22.44
CA ILE A 114 -0.62 0.57 -23.81
C ILE A 114 -1.73 -0.47 -23.76
N VAL A 115 -2.86 -0.19 -24.41
CA VAL A 115 -3.96 -1.16 -24.63
C VAL A 115 -3.87 -1.68 -26.06
N LYS A 116 -3.88 -3.01 -26.23
CA LYS A 116 -3.87 -3.65 -27.55
C LYS A 116 -4.99 -4.69 -27.69
N PRO A 117 -5.87 -4.57 -28.71
CA PRO A 117 -6.80 -5.64 -29.07
C PRO A 117 -6.05 -6.83 -29.68
N ILE A 118 -6.51 -8.04 -29.38
CA ILE A 118 -5.96 -9.30 -29.90
C ILE A 118 -7.00 -9.92 -30.82
N PHE A 119 -6.61 -10.09 -32.09
CA PHE A 119 -7.47 -10.69 -33.12
C PHE A 119 -7.02 -12.11 -33.48
N TYR A 120 -7.98 -13.00 -33.70
CA TYR A 120 -7.76 -14.33 -34.24
C TYR A 120 -8.65 -14.55 -35.47
N LYS A 121 -8.04 -14.75 -36.65
CA LYS A 121 -8.76 -14.95 -37.92
C LYS A 121 -9.83 -13.89 -38.22
N GLY A 122 -9.57 -12.64 -37.83
CA GLY A 122 -10.45 -11.50 -38.06
C GLY A 122 -11.51 -11.25 -36.97
N GLU A 123 -11.56 -12.08 -35.93
CA GLU A 123 -12.43 -11.88 -34.75
C GLU A 123 -11.61 -11.31 -33.58
N LEU A 124 -12.15 -10.31 -32.88
CA LEU A 124 -11.60 -9.83 -31.61
C LEU A 124 -11.84 -10.87 -30.52
N VAL A 125 -10.76 -11.39 -29.93
CA VAL A 125 -10.84 -12.50 -28.96
C VAL A 125 -10.40 -12.12 -27.54
N ALA A 126 -9.55 -11.11 -27.40
CA ALA A 126 -9.01 -10.66 -26.13
C ALA A 126 -8.45 -9.23 -26.24
N TRP A 127 -8.09 -8.66 -25.09
CA TRP A 127 -7.31 -7.43 -24.97
C TRP A 127 -6.10 -7.68 -24.08
N CYS A 128 -5.03 -6.94 -24.30
CA CYS A 128 -3.92 -6.88 -23.36
C CYS A 128 -3.56 -5.43 -23.02
N TRP A 129 -2.96 -5.27 -21.84
CA TRP A 129 -2.53 -3.98 -21.33
C TRP A 129 -1.18 -4.13 -20.63
N ALA A 130 -0.31 -3.14 -20.86
CA ALA A 130 0.98 -3.01 -20.20
C ALA A 130 1.19 -1.54 -19.84
N GLU A 131 1.41 -1.26 -18.56
CA GLU A 131 1.62 0.09 -18.03
C GLU A 131 2.83 0.08 -17.11
N GLY A 132 3.59 1.15 -17.16
CA GLY A 132 4.67 1.42 -16.22
C GLY A 132 4.86 2.91 -16.02
N HIS A 133 5.53 3.24 -14.93
CA HIS A 133 5.84 4.61 -14.57
C HIS A 133 6.91 5.19 -15.50
N LEU A 134 6.67 6.39 -16.04
CA LEU A 134 7.67 7.16 -16.80
C LEU A 134 8.22 8.28 -15.92
N LEU A 135 9.54 8.53 -16.00
CA LEU A 135 10.19 9.56 -15.18
C LEU A 135 9.68 10.98 -15.46
N ASP A 136 9.26 11.27 -16.70
CA ASP A 136 8.71 12.56 -17.05
C ASP A 136 7.67 12.47 -18.16
N VAL A 137 6.54 13.15 -17.95
CA VAL A 137 5.45 13.28 -18.94
C VAL A 137 5.08 14.75 -19.18
N GLY A 138 6.04 15.66 -18.98
CA GLY A 138 5.86 17.10 -19.08
C GLY A 138 5.19 17.74 -17.86
N GLY A 139 4.37 18.77 -18.07
CA GLY A 139 3.67 19.48 -16.99
C GLY A 139 4.55 20.44 -16.18
N MET A 140 4.04 20.95 -15.04
CA MET A 140 4.76 21.97 -14.26
C MET A 140 5.99 21.43 -13.50
N SER A 141 5.94 20.18 -13.07
CA SER A 141 6.95 19.56 -12.19
C SER A 141 7.70 18.44 -12.90
N PRO A 142 9.04 18.41 -12.85
CA PRO A 142 9.80 17.20 -13.17
C PRO A 142 9.38 16.03 -12.27
N GLY A 143 9.38 14.80 -12.80
CA GLY A 143 8.94 13.62 -12.04
C GLY A 143 7.42 13.43 -12.00
N GLY A 144 6.63 14.37 -12.52
CA GLY A 144 5.18 14.23 -12.63
C GLY A 144 4.38 14.41 -11.33
N PHE A 145 5.03 14.63 -10.18
CA PHE A 145 4.37 14.97 -8.91
C PHE A 145 4.21 16.49 -8.76
N ALA A 146 2.98 16.99 -8.91
CA ALA A 146 2.71 18.41 -9.07
C ALA A 146 2.10 19.05 -7.81
N ILE A 147 2.92 19.25 -6.77
CA ILE A 147 2.47 19.78 -5.46
C ILE A 147 1.70 21.10 -5.56
N ALA A 148 2.10 21.99 -6.48
CA ALA A 148 1.49 23.31 -6.67
C ALA A 148 0.35 23.33 -7.72
N ALA A 149 -0.06 22.18 -8.24
CA ALA A 149 -1.14 22.10 -9.23
C ALA A 149 -2.49 22.43 -8.58
N ASN A 150 -3.22 23.34 -9.23
CA ASN A 150 -4.60 23.67 -8.90
C ASN A 150 -5.61 22.93 -9.80
N ASP A 151 -5.13 22.32 -10.87
CA ASP A 151 -5.91 21.57 -11.83
C ASP A 151 -5.07 20.50 -12.53
N ALA A 152 -5.76 19.49 -13.06
CA ALA A 152 -5.16 18.40 -13.84
C ALA A 152 -4.52 18.87 -15.16
N TYR A 153 -4.78 20.09 -15.62
CA TYR A 153 -4.14 20.62 -16.84
C TYR A 153 -2.70 21.04 -16.58
N SER A 154 -2.38 21.38 -15.35
CA SER A 154 -1.05 21.83 -14.95
C SER A 154 -0.12 20.68 -14.55
N GLU A 155 -0.64 19.47 -14.36
CA GLU A 155 0.11 18.31 -13.86
C GLU A 155 1.03 17.68 -14.91
N ALA A 156 0.48 17.31 -16.07
CA ALA A 156 1.20 16.55 -17.10
C ALA A 156 0.43 16.50 -18.43
N LEU A 157 1.10 16.05 -19.49
CA LEU A 157 0.44 15.69 -20.74
C LEU A 157 -0.41 14.42 -20.54
N ARG A 158 -1.67 14.48 -20.98
CA ARG A 158 -2.64 13.39 -20.83
C ARG A 158 -3.04 12.78 -22.17
N PHE A 159 -3.10 11.46 -22.21
CA PHE A 159 -3.45 10.58 -23.31
C PHE A 159 -4.74 9.85 -22.93
N PRO A 160 -5.90 10.31 -23.43
CA PRO A 160 -7.20 9.73 -23.08
C PRO A 160 -7.53 8.49 -23.91
N GLY A 161 -6.55 7.62 -24.17
CA GLY A 161 -6.75 6.41 -24.98
C GLY A 161 -6.63 6.62 -26.48
N ILE A 162 -5.69 7.45 -26.95
CA ILE A 162 -5.53 7.71 -28.39
C ILE A 162 -4.75 6.60 -29.08
N LYS A 163 -5.02 6.35 -30.38
CA LYS A 163 -4.25 5.39 -31.18
C LYS A 163 -2.78 5.84 -31.30
N ILE A 164 -1.84 4.94 -31.00
CA ILE A 164 -0.38 5.15 -31.13
C ILE A 164 0.26 4.20 -32.16
N VAL A 165 -0.39 3.08 -32.44
CA VAL A 165 -0.07 2.18 -33.54
C VAL A 165 -1.34 1.93 -34.34
N SER A 166 -1.28 2.08 -35.66
CA SER A 166 -2.38 1.75 -36.58
C SER A 166 -1.95 0.63 -37.50
N GLU A 167 -2.68 -0.48 -37.49
CA GLU A 167 -2.42 -1.65 -38.34
C GLU A 167 -0.93 -2.08 -38.35
N GLY A 168 -0.31 -2.12 -37.16
CA GLY A 168 1.10 -2.48 -36.97
C GLY A 168 2.13 -1.39 -37.30
N LYS A 169 1.70 -0.17 -37.65
CA LYS A 169 2.58 0.97 -37.95
C LYS A 169 2.46 2.05 -36.89
N ILE A 170 3.60 2.50 -36.38
CA ILE A 170 3.68 3.61 -35.42
C ILE A 170 3.09 4.90 -36.04
N ILE A 171 2.27 5.60 -35.26
CA ILE A 171 1.77 6.94 -35.58
C ILE A 171 2.80 7.97 -35.11
N GLN A 172 3.69 8.37 -36.01
CA GLN A 172 4.85 9.19 -35.69
C GLN A 172 4.49 10.56 -35.09
N ASP A 173 3.35 11.15 -35.45
CA ASP A 173 2.93 12.46 -34.93
C ASP A 173 2.67 12.44 -33.42
N VAL A 174 2.21 11.30 -32.87
CA VAL A 174 2.03 11.12 -31.42
C VAL A 174 3.39 11.15 -30.71
N PHE A 175 4.40 10.51 -31.29
CA PHE A 175 5.76 10.54 -30.76
C PHE A 175 6.39 11.93 -30.87
N HIS A 176 6.18 12.66 -31.97
CA HIS A 176 6.64 14.05 -32.09
C HIS A 176 6.01 14.97 -31.02
N LEU A 177 4.74 14.74 -30.65
CA LEU A 177 4.10 15.48 -29.57
C LEU A 177 4.76 15.19 -28.22
N MET A 178 5.11 13.94 -27.93
CA MET A 178 5.85 13.56 -26.73
C MET A 178 7.24 14.19 -26.70
N GLU A 179 7.99 14.12 -27.80
CA GLU A 179 9.33 14.71 -27.93
C GLU A 179 9.34 16.21 -27.63
N ALA A 180 8.26 16.91 -27.95
CA ALA A 180 8.12 18.35 -27.71
C ALA A 180 7.76 18.71 -26.26
N ASN A 181 7.19 17.78 -25.48
CA ASN A 181 6.63 18.06 -24.17
C ASN A 181 7.36 17.37 -23.01
N PHE A 182 8.10 16.29 -23.27
CA PHE A 182 8.84 15.54 -22.24
C PHE A 182 10.22 16.14 -22.01
N ARG A 183 10.68 16.14 -20.76
CA ARG A 183 12.04 16.58 -20.39
C ARG A 183 13.10 15.53 -20.75
N LEU A 184 12.73 14.24 -20.74
CA LEU A 184 13.60 13.10 -21.02
C LEU A 184 13.10 12.26 -22.22
N PRO A 185 12.83 12.85 -23.39
CA PRO A 185 12.07 12.18 -24.45
C PRO A 185 12.73 10.91 -24.98
N LYS A 186 14.07 10.84 -25.02
CA LYS A 186 14.78 9.62 -25.47
C LYS A 186 14.56 8.44 -24.53
N HIS A 187 14.50 8.71 -23.23
CA HIS A 187 14.31 7.74 -22.18
C HIS A 187 12.85 7.24 -22.20
N ASP A 188 11.89 8.16 -22.07
CA ASP A 188 10.48 7.82 -21.90
C ASP A 188 9.87 7.21 -23.17
N ILE A 189 10.29 7.64 -24.36
CA ILE A 189 9.87 7.01 -25.62
C ILE A 189 10.41 5.57 -25.75
N ASN A 190 11.60 5.29 -25.20
CA ASN A 190 12.10 3.92 -25.17
C ASN A 190 11.20 3.02 -24.31
N ASN A 191 10.77 3.52 -23.15
CA ASN A 191 9.82 2.82 -22.28
C ASN A 191 8.47 2.58 -22.98
N ILE A 192 7.91 3.56 -23.68
CA ILE A 192 6.66 3.38 -24.45
C ILE A 192 6.82 2.28 -25.52
N ARG A 193 7.97 2.23 -26.21
CA ARG A 193 8.25 1.16 -27.19
C ARG A 193 8.36 -0.22 -26.53
N CYS A 194 8.95 -0.27 -25.35
CA CYS A 194 9.02 -1.45 -24.50
C CYS A 194 7.60 -1.95 -24.13
N PHE A 195 6.66 -1.06 -23.78
CA PHE A 195 5.27 -1.42 -23.47
C PHE A 195 4.55 -1.99 -24.69
N ILE A 196 4.74 -1.38 -25.87
CA ILE A 196 4.24 -1.91 -27.15
C ILE A 196 4.81 -3.33 -27.42
N ALA A 197 6.09 -3.56 -27.14
CA ALA A 197 6.72 -4.87 -27.32
C ALA A 197 6.15 -5.93 -26.37
N ALA A 198 5.82 -5.55 -25.13
CA ALA A 198 5.15 -6.43 -24.18
C ALA A 198 3.75 -6.84 -24.69
N CYS A 199 2.94 -5.89 -25.17
CA CYS A 199 1.63 -6.17 -25.77
C CYS A 199 1.73 -7.05 -27.03
N ASN A 200 2.73 -6.82 -27.90
CA ASN A 200 2.98 -7.68 -29.06
C ASN A 200 3.33 -9.11 -28.67
N THR A 201 4.05 -9.29 -27.56
CA THR A 201 4.37 -10.61 -27.01
C THR A 201 3.11 -11.31 -26.51
N CYS A 202 2.23 -10.58 -25.80
CA CYS A 202 0.94 -11.11 -25.39
C CYS A 202 0.09 -11.59 -26.56
N GLU A 203 -0.07 -10.76 -27.58
CA GLU A 203 -0.85 -11.09 -28.78
C GLU A 203 -0.35 -12.41 -29.42
N LYS A 204 0.96 -12.50 -29.65
CA LYS A 204 1.58 -13.70 -30.23
C LYS A 204 1.30 -14.94 -29.38
N ARG A 205 1.53 -14.87 -28.06
CA ARG A 205 1.35 -16.03 -27.17
C ARG A 205 -0.11 -16.45 -27.03
N THR A 206 -1.03 -15.50 -27.00
CA THR A 206 -2.46 -15.78 -26.98
C THR A 206 -2.90 -16.45 -28.28
N ILE A 207 -2.40 -16.01 -29.44
CA ILE A 207 -2.67 -16.66 -30.73
C ILE A 207 -2.09 -18.08 -30.75
N ASP A 208 -0.83 -18.29 -30.32
CA ASP A 208 -0.20 -19.62 -30.24
C ASP A 208 -1.03 -20.58 -29.38
N MET A 209 -1.59 -20.09 -28.27
CA MET A 209 -2.46 -20.84 -27.39
C MET A 209 -3.79 -21.20 -28.07
N ILE A 210 -4.44 -20.24 -28.76
CA ILE A 210 -5.68 -20.48 -29.50
C ILE A 210 -5.46 -21.45 -30.66
N ASP A 211 -4.35 -21.38 -31.39
CA ASP A 211 -4.03 -22.34 -32.46
C ASP A 211 -3.85 -23.76 -31.92
N LYS A 212 -3.34 -23.90 -30.69
CA LYS A 212 -3.13 -25.20 -30.05
C LYS A 212 -4.42 -25.83 -29.51
N TYR A 213 -5.29 -25.05 -28.87
CA TYR A 213 -6.47 -25.57 -28.15
C TYR A 213 -7.79 -25.33 -28.89
N GLY A 214 -7.83 -24.37 -29.81
CA GLY A 214 -9.03 -23.90 -30.49
C GLY A 214 -9.74 -22.77 -29.75
N LEU A 215 -10.37 -21.87 -30.51
CA LEU A 215 -11.07 -20.69 -29.99
C LEU A 215 -12.25 -21.04 -29.07
N GLU A 216 -13.01 -22.09 -29.40
CA GLU A 216 -14.13 -22.54 -28.58
C GLU A 216 -13.66 -23.02 -27.19
N GLU A 217 -12.57 -23.80 -27.14
CA GLU A 217 -11.99 -24.20 -25.85
C GLU A 217 -11.46 -22.98 -25.09
N PHE A 218 -10.73 -22.07 -25.75
CA PHE A 218 -10.25 -20.84 -25.12
C PHE A 218 -11.38 -20.06 -24.43
N ASN A 219 -12.44 -19.73 -25.15
CA ASN A 219 -13.59 -18.98 -24.61
C ASN A 219 -14.27 -19.73 -23.47
N LYS A 220 -14.48 -21.04 -23.62
CA LYS A 220 -15.12 -21.87 -22.60
C LYS A 220 -14.33 -21.90 -21.30
N TYR A 221 -13.02 -22.11 -21.36
CA TYR A 221 -12.19 -22.25 -20.17
C TYR A 221 -11.86 -20.91 -19.52
N VAL A 222 -11.80 -19.82 -20.30
CA VAL A 222 -11.75 -18.46 -19.76
C VAL A 222 -12.98 -18.18 -18.89
N GLU A 223 -14.19 -18.46 -19.39
CA GLU A 223 -15.41 -18.26 -18.61
C GLU A 223 -15.46 -19.17 -17.37
N LEU A 224 -15.14 -20.46 -17.55
CA LEU A 224 -15.11 -21.41 -16.44
C LEU A 224 -14.14 -20.99 -15.32
N ASN A 225 -12.99 -20.42 -15.66
CA ASN A 225 -12.02 -19.94 -14.65
C ASN A 225 -12.57 -18.75 -13.85
N LYS A 226 -13.31 -17.82 -14.50
CA LYS A 226 -14.00 -16.72 -13.82
C LYS A 226 -15.08 -17.25 -12.87
N ASP A 227 -15.89 -18.20 -13.32
CA ASP A 227 -16.93 -18.83 -12.51
C ASP A 227 -16.38 -19.60 -11.29
N LEU A 228 -15.28 -20.34 -11.48
CA LEU A 228 -14.62 -21.06 -10.39
C LEU A 228 -14.05 -20.11 -9.34
N THR A 229 -13.49 -18.99 -9.79
CA THR A 229 -12.96 -17.93 -8.91
C THR A 229 -14.07 -17.27 -8.12
N GLU A 230 -15.16 -16.86 -8.80
CA GLU A 230 -16.33 -16.30 -8.15
C GLU A 230 -16.89 -17.25 -7.08
N LYS A 231 -17.04 -18.53 -7.43
CA LYS A 231 -17.54 -19.54 -6.49
C LYS A 231 -16.64 -19.67 -5.25
N ALA A 232 -15.33 -19.77 -5.43
CA ALA A 232 -14.38 -19.88 -4.32
C ALA A 232 -14.41 -18.62 -3.43
N TYR A 233 -14.49 -17.44 -4.05
CA TYR A 233 -14.54 -16.18 -3.32
C TYR A 233 -15.84 -15.99 -2.53
N ARG A 234 -16.99 -16.30 -3.13
CA ARG A 234 -18.30 -16.30 -2.43
C ARG A 234 -18.29 -17.24 -1.21
N GLN A 235 -17.67 -18.41 -1.35
CA GLN A 235 -17.48 -19.35 -0.23
C GLN A 235 -16.59 -18.75 0.87
N ARG A 236 -15.49 -18.09 0.51
CA ARG A 236 -14.60 -17.39 1.45
C ARG A 236 -15.34 -16.28 2.21
N ILE A 237 -16.18 -15.50 1.54
CA ILE A 237 -17.00 -14.46 2.18
C ILE A 237 -18.02 -15.05 3.14
N ALA A 238 -18.62 -16.20 2.80
CA ALA A 238 -19.63 -16.86 3.64
C ALA A 238 -19.09 -17.33 5.00
N GLU A 239 -17.78 -17.39 5.20
CA GLU A 239 -17.14 -17.71 6.49
C GLU A 239 -16.92 -16.46 7.37
N LEU A 240 -17.15 -15.25 6.85
CA LEU A 240 -17.05 -14.01 7.61
C LEU A 240 -18.34 -13.72 8.41
N PRO A 241 -18.27 -12.95 9.51
CA PRO A 241 -19.46 -12.52 10.26
C PRO A 241 -20.30 -11.51 9.46
N LYS A 242 -21.61 -11.77 9.36
CA LYS A 242 -22.58 -10.99 8.57
C LYS A 242 -22.97 -9.72 9.32
N LYS A 243 -22.12 -8.71 9.24
CA LYS A 243 -22.32 -7.42 9.89
C LYS A 243 -21.58 -6.31 9.15
N THR A 244 -21.73 -5.10 9.68
CA THR A 244 -21.11 -3.90 9.15
C THR A 244 -19.97 -3.44 10.08
N TYR A 245 -18.88 -2.99 9.47
CA TYR A 245 -17.70 -2.42 10.12
C TYR A 245 -17.42 -1.04 9.51
N GLU A 246 -16.93 -0.10 10.31
CA GLU A 246 -16.66 1.28 9.88
C GLU A 246 -15.33 1.79 10.42
N ALA A 247 -14.60 2.52 9.58
CA ALA A 247 -13.32 3.13 9.90
C ALA A 247 -13.09 4.36 9.00
N THR A 248 -12.16 5.21 9.42
CA THR A 248 -11.77 6.42 8.70
C THR A 248 -10.25 6.53 8.69
N GLU A 249 -9.70 6.85 7.53
CA GLU A 249 -8.31 7.28 7.34
C GLU A 249 -8.28 8.74 6.88
N TRP A 250 -7.11 9.38 6.87
CA TRP A 250 -6.99 10.79 6.51
C TRP A 250 -5.87 11.01 5.49
N ILE A 251 -6.18 11.82 4.47
CA ILE A 251 -5.18 12.44 3.62
C ILE A 251 -4.62 13.64 4.37
N GLU A 252 -3.30 13.82 4.31
CA GLU A 252 -2.60 14.91 4.98
C GLU A 252 -2.01 15.87 3.97
N HIS A 253 -2.29 17.17 4.14
CA HIS A 253 -1.78 18.26 3.29
C HIS A 253 -2.07 18.08 1.79
N ASN A 254 -2.95 18.89 1.21
CA ASN A 254 -3.26 18.79 -0.22
C ASN A 254 -2.21 19.48 -1.13
N GLY A 255 -1.14 20.05 -0.55
CA GLY A 255 -0.14 20.88 -1.25
C GLY A 255 -0.36 22.38 -1.08
N HIS A 256 -1.57 22.81 -0.72
CA HIS A 256 -1.93 24.22 -0.50
C HIS A 256 -2.29 24.50 0.97
N GLU A 257 -3.01 23.58 1.61
CA GLU A 257 -3.51 23.68 2.98
C GLU A 257 -2.99 22.52 3.84
N ASN A 258 -2.66 22.82 5.11
CA ASN A 258 -2.34 21.82 6.12
C ASN A 258 -3.60 21.32 6.84
N ASN A 259 -4.41 20.52 6.15
CA ASN A 259 -5.62 19.92 6.72
C ASN A 259 -5.58 18.39 6.67
N LEU A 260 -6.56 17.76 7.34
CA LEU A 260 -6.80 16.32 7.33
C LEU A 260 -8.13 16.03 6.64
N TRP A 261 -8.09 15.44 5.44
CA TRP A 261 -9.30 15.09 4.68
C TRP A 261 -9.69 13.63 4.92
N PRO A 262 -10.87 13.36 5.51
CA PRO A 262 -11.26 11.99 5.83
C PRO A 262 -11.61 11.16 4.59
N ILE A 263 -11.14 9.92 4.57
CA ILE A 263 -11.64 8.82 3.74
C ILE A 263 -12.35 7.85 4.67
N HIS A 264 -13.68 7.85 4.59
CA HIS A 264 -14.52 6.97 5.40
C HIS A 264 -14.90 5.74 4.59
N CYS A 265 -14.86 4.57 5.20
CA CYS A 265 -15.32 3.34 4.57
C CYS A 265 -16.20 2.54 5.52
N LYS A 266 -17.32 2.06 4.98
CA LYS A 266 -18.22 1.09 5.60
C LYS A 266 -18.14 -0.23 4.84
N LEU A 267 -17.58 -1.26 5.48
CA LEU A 267 -17.57 -2.63 4.98
C LEU A 267 -18.83 -3.36 5.47
N THR A 268 -19.69 -3.78 4.55
CA THR A 268 -20.81 -4.68 4.85
C THR A 268 -20.54 -6.07 4.30
N VAL A 269 -20.54 -7.07 5.19
CA VAL A 269 -20.45 -8.49 4.83
C VAL A 269 -21.87 -9.05 4.72
N HIS A 270 -22.28 -9.44 3.51
CA HIS A 270 -23.54 -10.14 3.27
C HIS A 270 -23.37 -11.65 3.37
N GLU A 271 -24.37 -12.42 2.93
CA GLU A 271 -24.29 -13.88 2.93
C GLU A 271 -23.12 -14.43 2.09
N ASP A 272 -22.89 -13.85 0.91
CA ASP A 272 -21.88 -14.32 -0.05
C ASP A 272 -21.24 -13.19 -0.89
N SER A 273 -21.39 -11.93 -0.46
CA SER A 273 -20.86 -10.75 -1.16
C SER A 273 -20.39 -9.68 -0.18
N LEU A 274 -19.52 -8.78 -0.64
CA LEU A 274 -19.04 -7.63 0.12
C LEU A 274 -19.52 -6.32 -0.50
N THR A 275 -19.87 -5.36 0.35
CA THR A 275 -20.01 -3.95 -0.05
C THR A 275 -18.98 -3.08 0.67
N LEU A 276 -18.16 -2.37 -0.08
CA LEU A 276 -17.30 -1.29 0.38
C LEU A 276 -17.95 0.04 0.01
N ASP A 277 -18.43 0.79 1.01
CA ASP A 277 -19.13 2.05 0.80
C ASP A 277 -18.31 3.22 1.33
N PHE A 278 -17.85 4.08 0.41
CA PHE A 278 -17.03 5.26 0.74
C PHE A 278 -17.84 6.55 0.91
N THR A 279 -19.17 6.43 1.00
CA THR A 279 -20.05 7.55 1.35
C THR A 279 -19.65 8.16 2.70
N GLY A 280 -19.39 9.46 2.73
CA GLY A 280 -18.87 10.18 3.91
C GLY A 280 -17.40 10.58 3.80
N SER A 281 -16.71 10.17 2.73
CA SER A 281 -15.39 10.71 2.38
C SER A 281 -15.47 12.19 2.00
N ALA A 282 -14.36 12.92 2.19
CA ALA A 282 -14.27 14.35 1.95
C ALA A 282 -14.58 14.71 0.48
N PRO A 283 -15.15 15.91 0.21
CA PRO A 283 -15.18 16.48 -1.13
C PRO A 283 -13.77 16.56 -1.73
N GLN A 284 -13.65 16.41 -3.05
CA GLN A 284 -12.37 16.58 -3.73
C GLN A 284 -11.75 17.95 -3.41
N THR A 285 -10.42 18.00 -3.35
CA THR A 285 -9.66 19.21 -3.06
C THR A 285 -9.15 19.86 -4.34
N ASP A 286 -8.65 21.08 -4.25
CA ASP A 286 -7.94 21.77 -5.34
C ASP A 286 -6.46 21.36 -5.46
N GLY A 287 -6.00 20.42 -4.63
CA GLY A 287 -4.62 19.95 -4.57
C GLY A 287 -4.47 18.50 -5.02
N PHE A 288 -3.26 18.12 -5.41
CA PHE A 288 -2.90 16.93 -6.19
C PHE A 288 -3.15 15.54 -5.55
N VAL A 289 -3.76 15.52 -4.37
CA VAL A 289 -3.92 14.33 -3.50
C VAL A 289 -5.19 13.52 -3.78
N ASN A 290 -6.06 14.02 -4.65
CA ASN A 290 -7.30 13.33 -5.03
C ASN A 290 -7.01 12.07 -5.84
N THR A 291 -7.94 11.11 -5.82
CA THR A 291 -7.91 9.95 -6.71
C THR A 291 -9.18 9.81 -7.53
N THR A 292 -9.11 9.04 -8.62
CA THR A 292 -10.24 8.72 -9.50
C THR A 292 -10.67 7.27 -9.32
N GLU A 293 -11.81 6.92 -9.93
CA GLU A 293 -12.44 5.61 -9.78
C GLU A 293 -11.48 4.43 -10.05
N GLY A 294 -10.62 4.51 -11.07
CA GLY A 294 -9.71 3.44 -11.46
C GLY A 294 -8.77 3.04 -10.32
N THR A 295 -7.95 3.97 -9.86
CA THR A 295 -7.06 3.79 -8.72
C THR A 295 -7.82 3.37 -7.46
N ALA A 296 -8.95 4.02 -7.15
CA ALA A 296 -9.72 3.73 -5.96
C ALA A 296 -10.22 2.27 -5.92
N ILE A 297 -10.71 1.75 -7.05
CA ILE A 297 -11.10 0.34 -7.19
C ILE A 297 -9.90 -0.58 -6.95
N GLY A 298 -8.76 -0.31 -7.58
CA GLY A 298 -7.55 -1.13 -7.43
C GLY A 298 -7.04 -1.18 -5.99
N CYS A 299 -6.99 -0.03 -5.33
CA CYS A 299 -6.61 0.09 -3.93
C CYS A 299 -7.60 -0.60 -2.98
N ALA A 300 -8.90 -0.54 -3.26
CA ALA A 300 -9.93 -1.19 -2.45
C ALA A 300 -9.94 -2.72 -2.58
N VAL A 301 -9.60 -3.25 -3.77
CA VAL A 301 -9.55 -4.70 -4.01
C VAL A 301 -8.24 -5.33 -3.57
N THR A 302 -7.16 -4.56 -3.44
CA THR A 302 -5.84 -5.07 -3.01
C THR A 302 -5.90 -5.89 -1.71
N PRO A 303 -6.52 -5.42 -0.60
CA PRO A 303 -6.63 -6.23 0.61
C PRO A 303 -7.47 -7.49 0.45
N ILE A 304 -8.50 -7.45 -0.40
CA ILE A 304 -9.30 -8.63 -0.73
C ILE A 304 -8.39 -9.67 -1.40
N MET A 305 -7.65 -9.25 -2.43
CA MET A 305 -6.74 -10.09 -3.20
C MET A 305 -5.65 -10.72 -2.33
N LEU A 306 -4.99 -9.93 -1.49
CA LEU A 306 -3.76 -10.34 -0.78
C LEU A 306 -4.01 -10.95 0.60
N VAL A 307 -5.07 -10.54 1.29
CA VAL A 307 -5.35 -10.94 2.68
C VAL A 307 -6.50 -11.93 2.75
N LEU A 308 -7.63 -11.59 2.15
CA LEU A 308 -8.81 -12.47 2.20
C LEU A 308 -8.70 -13.64 1.24
N THR A 309 -8.06 -13.47 0.08
CA THR A 309 -8.01 -14.48 -0.99
C THR A 309 -6.61 -14.82 -1.53
N PRO A 310 -5.55 -14.95 -0.70
CA PRO A 310 -4.19 -15.22 -1.18
C PRO A 310 -4.06 -16.54 -1.97
N ASP A 311 -5.00 -17.47 -1.78
CA ASP A 311 -5.04 -18.80 -2.40
C ASP A 311 -6.02 -18.91 -3.58
N ILE A 312 -6.74 -17.82 -3.92
CA ILE A 312 -7.71 -17.80 -5.02
C ILE A 312 -7.13 -17.00 -6.19
N PRO A 313 -7.17 -17.51 -7.43
CA PRO A 313 -6.73 -16.76 -8.60
C PRO A 313 -7.44 -15.41 -8.74
N PHE A 314 -6.71 -14.38 -9.13
CA PHE A 314 -7.28 -13.06 -9.36
C PHE A 314 -7.79 -12.91 -10.80
N ASN A 315 -9.11 -12.79 -10.96
CA ASN A 315 -9.79 -12.48 -12.22
C ASN A 315 -11.17 -11.83 -11.94
N GLU A 316 -12.00 -11.68 -12.98
CA GLU A 316 -13.30 -11.00 -12.88
C GLU A 316 -14.21 -11.58 -11.78
N GLY A 317 -14.04 -12.86 -11.42
CA GLY A 317 -14.81 -13.52 -10.37
C GLY A 317 -14.76 -12.82 -9.01
N ILE A 318 -13.64 -12.15 -8.68
CA ILE A 318 -13.51 -11.34 -7.45
C ILE A 318 -14.45 -10.12 -7.50
N PHE A 319 -14.61 -9.51 -8.67
CA PHE A 319 -15.43 -8.31 -8.86
C PHE A 319 -16.93 -8.64 -8.92
N ARG A 320 -17.31 -9.83 -9.42
CA ARG A 320 -18.72 -10.28 -9.47
C ARG A 320 -19.39 -10.40 -8.10
N ALA A 321 -18.62 -10.52 -7.01
CA ALA A 321 -19.13 -10.59 -5.63
C ALA A 321 -18.65 -9.42 -4.74
N THR A 322 -18.06 -8.37 -5.32
CA THR A 322 -17.60 -7.19 -4.58
C THR A 322 -18.25 -5.93 -5.16
N ASN A 323 -19.05 -5.25 -4.34
CA ASN A 323 -19.64 -3.96 -4.69
C ASN A 323 -18.83 -2.81 -4.05
N ILE A 324 -18.36 -1.86 -4.85
CA ILE A 324 -17.57 -0.72 -4.39
C ILE A 324 -18.34 0.55 -4.74
N ILE A 325 -18.71 1.33 -3.73
CA ILE A 325 -19.46 2.58 -3.89
C ILE A 325 -18.50 3.74 -3.67
N LEU A 326 -18.23 4.49 -4.75
CA LEU A 326 -17.32 5.62 -4.78
C LEU A 326 -18.09 6.88 -5.20
N PRO A 327 -18.55 7.73 -4.26
CA PRO A 327 -19.33 8.92 -4.59
C PRO A 327 -18.51 9.89 -5.45
N GLU A 328 -19.01 10.23 -6.62
CA GLU A 328 -18.37 11.20 -7.50
C GLU A 328 -18.24 12.59 -6.83
N GLY A 329 -17.16 13.31 -7.14
CA GLY A 329 -16.90 14.64 -6.57
C GLY A 329 -16.22 14.61 -5.20
N THR A 330 -15.73 13.44 -4.78
CA THR A 330 -15.02 13.24 -3.51
C THR A 330 -13.54 12.97 -3.76
N VAL A 331 -12.73 13.00 -2.71
CA VAL A 331 -11.29 12.66 -2.79
C VAL A 331 -11.03 11.24 -3.29
N VAL A 332 -12.01 10.33 -3.23
CA VAL A 332 -11.91 8.94 -3.70
C VAL A 332 -12.46 8.71 -5.11
N ASN A 333 -13.12 9.71 -5.69
CA ASN A 333 -13.64 9.67 -7.06
C ASN A 333 -13.82 11.11 -7.58
N ALA A 334 -12.68 11.75 -7.82
CA ALA A 334 -12.64 13.14 -8.21
C ALA A 334 -13.03 13.35 -9.67
N LYS A 335 -13.64 14.49 -9.95
CA LYS A 335 -13.96 14.95 -11.30
C LYS A 335 -12.96 15.98 -11.78
N MET A 336 -12.81 16.07 -13.10
CA MET A 336 -12.18 17.22 -13.75
C MET A 336 -12.77 18.54 -13.20
N PRO A 337 -11.92 19.55 -12.90
CA PRO A 337 -10.50 19.60 -13.19
C PRO A 337 -9.58 19.21 -12.02
N ALA A 338 -10.04 18.48 -10.99
CA ALA A 338 -9.20 18.19 -9.82
C ALA A 338 -7.87 17.53 -10.19
N PRO A 339 -6.74 17.99 -9.59
CA PRO A 339 -5.44 17.39 -9.78
C PRO A 339 -5.31 16.07 -8.99
N VAL A 340 -4.54 15.14 -9.55
CA VAL A 340 -4.48 13.70 -9.21
C VAL A 340 -3.07 13.10 -9.32
N SER A 341 -2.01 13.92 -9.43
CA SER A 341 -0.63 13.44 -9.64
C SER A 341 -0.08 12.59 -8.50
N SER A 342 -0.67 12.62 -7.31
CA SER A 342 -0.33 11.74 -6.20
C SER A 342 -1.50 10.86 -5.74
N ALA A 343 -2.48 10.66 -6.63
CA ALA A 343 -3.71 9.92 -6.37
C ALA A 343 -3.51 8.58 -5.67
N HIS A 344 -2.55 7.80 -6.16
CA HIS A 344 -2.34 6.43 -5.70
C HIS A 344 -1.60 6.40 -4.35
N MET A 345 -0.63 7.30 -4.12
CA MET A 345 0.14 7.37 -2.86
C MET A 345 -0.60 8.08 -1.72
N GLU A 346 -1.51 9.00 -2.05
CA GLU A 346 -2.31 9.71 -1.06
C GLU A 346 -3.63 8.98 -0.84
N ALA A 347 -4.70 9.40 -1.53
CA ALA A 347 -6.02 8.83 -1.33
C ALA A 347 -6.08 7.31 -1.58
N GLY A 348 -5.37 6.80 -2.59
CA GLY A 348 -5.30 5.37 -2.93
C GLY A 348 -4.78 4.50 -1.77
N MET A 349 -3.57 4.77 -1.28
CA MET A 349 -3.01 4.01 -0.15
C MET A 349 -3.82 4.19 1.14
N ARG A 350 -4.52 5.33 1.37
CA ARG A 350 -5.47 5.44 2.49
C ARG A 350 -6.70 4.55 2.32
N ILE A 351 -7.23 4.42 1.10
CA ILE A 351 -8.29 3.44 0.77
C ILE A 351 -7.80 2.03 1.12
N THR A 352 -6.58 1.66 0.74
CA THR A 352 -6.01 0.36 1.07
C THR A 352 -5.90 0.16 2.59
N LYS A 353 -5.36 1.12 3.34
CA LYS A 353 -5.25 1.04 4.81
C LYS A 353 -6.61 0.84 5.50
N VAL A 354 -7.61 1.66 5.15
CA VAL A 354 -8.93 1.58 5.79
C VAL A 354 -9.63 0.25 5.46
N VAL A 355 -9.49 -0.26 4.23
CA VAL A 355 -10.06 -1.55 3.85
C VAL A 355 -9.31 -2.70 4.54
N THR A 356 -7.99 -2.66 4.64
CA THR A 356 -7.19 -3.67 5.37
C THR A 356 -7.59 -3.75 6.85
N ASP A 357 -7.78 -2.61 7.52
CA ASP A 357 -8.24 -2.56 8.91
C ASP A 357 -9.64 -3.18 9.07
N LEU A 358 -10.59 -2.80 8.24
CA LEU A 358 -11.96 -3.32 8.27
C LEU A 358 -12.02 -4.82 7.99
N LEU A 359 -11.29 -5.27 6.96
CA LEU A 359 -11.23 -6.65 6.55
C LEU A 359 -10.55 -7.51 7.62
N SER A 360 -9.43 -7.04 8.20
CA SER A 360 -8.74 -7.75 9.28
C SER A 360 -9.62 -7.89 10.52
N ARG A 361 -10.40 -6.86 10.90
CA ARG A 361 -11.38 -6.97 11.98
C ARG A 361 -12.45 -8.03 11.69
N ALA A 362 -12.94 -8.10 10.45
CA ALA A 362 -13.91 -9.11 10.04
C ALA A 362 -13.33 -10.53 10.08
N MET A 363 -12.10 -10.69 9.58
CA MET A 363 -11.38 -11.96 9.55
C MET A 363 -11.07 -12.48 10.96
N MET A 364 -10.67 -11.59 11.88
CA MET A 364 -10.38 -11.95 13.28
C MET A 364 -11.62 -12.40 14.07
N GLU A 365 -12.82 -12.06 13.62
CA GLU A 365 -14.08 -12.51 14.23
C GLU A 365 -14.68 -13.75 13.55
N SER A 366 -14.09 -14.22 12.45
CA SER A 366 -14.49 -15.47 11.78
C SER A 366 -14.31 -16.67 12.71
N GLU A 367 -15.06 -17.73 12.47
CA GLU A 367 -14.90 -19.02 13.17
C GLU A 367 -13.86 -19.92 12.49
N ASP A 368 -13.43 -19.56 11.28
CA ASP A 368 -12.42 -20.28 10.52
C ASP A 368 -11.01 -19.84 10.97
N GLU A 369 -10.19 -20.80 11.41
CA GLU A 369 -8.84 -20.55 11.91
C GLU A 369 -7.88 -20.07 10.81
N TRP A 370 -8.06 -20.56 9.57
CA TRP A 370 -7.24 -20.13 8.45
C TRP A 370 -7.49 -18.66 8.14
N ILE A 371 -8.75 -18.22 8.09
CA ILE A 371 -9.10 -16.80 7.88
C ILE A 371 -8.52 -15.93 9.00
N GLN A 372 -8.67 -16.34 10.27
CA GLN A 372 -8.10 -15.60 11.40
C GLN A 372 -6.58 -15.45 11.31
N SER A 373 -5.88 -16.50 10.87
CA SER A 373 -4.41 -16.51 10.75
C SER A 373 -3.85 -15.58 9.66
N HIS A 374 -4.69 -15.07 8.75
CA HIS A 374 -4.27 -14.16 7.68
C HIS A 374 -4.57 -12.69 8.00
N ALA A 375 -5.25 -12.41 9.11
CA ALA A 375 -5.51 -11.03 9.52
C ALA A 375 -4.20 -10.33 9.96
N MET A 376 -4.14 -9.01 9.77
CA MET A 376 -2.93 -8.24 10.02
C MET A 376 -3.23 -6.82 10.53
N ALA A 377 -2.19 -6.17 11.06
CA ALA A 377 -2.16 -4.72 11.25
C ALA A 377 -1.91 -4.00 9.93
N ALA A 378 -2.07 -2.67 9.91
CA ALA A 378 -1.83 -1.90 8.70
C ALA A 378 -0.34 -1.84 8.36
N PHE A 379 -0.02 -1.89 7.08
CA PHE A 379 1.28 -1.46 6.57
C PHE A 379 1.46 0.04 6.84
N HIS A 380 2.71 0.52 6.79
CA HIS A 380 2.93 1.96 6.86
C HIS A 380 2.20 2.69 5.73
N ASP A 381 2.32 2.15 4.51
CA ASP A 381 1.62 2.60 3.30
C ASP A 381 1.82 4.09 3.02
N SER A 382 3.00 4.61 3.35
CA SER A 382 3.50 5.88 2.82
C SER A 382 4.58 5.57 1.82
N TRP A 383 4.35 5.91 0.55
CA TRP A 383 5.46 6.05 -0.39
C TRP A 383 6.01 7.47 -0.24
N VAL A 384 7.26 7.56 0.16
CA VAL A 384 7.91 8.84 0.45
C VAL A 384 8.66 9.26 -0.79
N VAL A 385 8.11 10.25 -1.48
CA VAL A 385 8.58 10.70 -2.78
C VAL A 385 9.76 11.64 -2.60
N GLY A 386 10.91 11.28 -3.15
CA GLY A 386 12.01 12.18 -3.45
C GLY A 386 12.22 12.25 -4.97
N VAL A 387 12.12 13.44 -5.56
CA VAL A 387 12.49 13.67 -6.96
C VAL A 387 13.55 14.74 -7.05
N PHE A 388 14.78 14.32 -7.34
CA PHE A 388 15.87 15.23 -7.64
C PHE A 388 15.87 15.56 -9.13
N SER A 389 15.94 16.85 -9.46
CA SER A 389 16.04 17.31 -10.84
C SER A 389 17.06 18.43 -10.98
N GLY A 390 17.77 18.45 -12.10
CA GLY A 390 18.83 19.42 -12.29
C GLY A 390 19.58 19.18 -13.58
N LYS A 391 20.88 19.51 -13.55
CA LYS A 391 21.82 19.19 -14.62
C LYS A 391 23.00 18.45 -14.05
N ASP A 392 23.53 17.51 -14.82
CA ASP A 392 24.85 16.95 -14.54
C ASP A 392 25.98 17.92 -14.94
N ASP A 393 27.22 17.51 -14.70
CA ASP A 393 28.44 18.25 -15.04
C ASP A 393 28.64 18.48 -16.55
N GLU A 394 28.02 17.65 -17.40
CA GLU A 394 27.95 17.84 -18.85
C GLU A 394 26.81 18.78 -19.29
N GLY A 395 25.97 19.25 -18.36
CA GLY A 395 24.85 20.14 -18.59
C GLY A 395 23.58 19.47 -19.13
N ARG A 396 23.52 18.13 -19.12
CA ARG A 396 22.36 17.34 -19.55
C ARG A 396 21.29 17.36 -18.44
N PRO A 397 19.99 17.42 -18.78
CA PRO A 397 18.93 17.37 -17.78
C PRO A 397 18.90 15.99 -17.10
N THR A 398 18.66 16.00 -15.79
CA THR A 398 18.45 14.79 -14.99
C THR A 398 17.11 14.88 -14.25
N VAL A 399 16.46 13.73 -14.10
CA VAL A 399 15.34 13.50 -13.18
C VAL A 399 15.59 12.17 -12.52
N PHE A 400 15.76 12.18 -11.21
CA PHE A 400 15.99 11.01 -10.38
C PHE A 400 14.80 10.86 -9.44
N LEU A 401 13.98 9.83 -9.67
CA LEU A 401 12.96 9.39 -8.74
C LEU A 401 13.59 8.37 -7.79
N ASP A 402 13.69 8.72 -6.51
CA ASP A 402 14.27 7.79 -5.54
C ASP A 402 13.27 6.71 -5.12
N MET A 403 13.40 5.53 -5.74
CA MET A 403 12.55 4.37 -5.46
C MET A 403 12.80 3.76 -4.07
N ASN A 404 13.79 4.24 -3.30
CA ASN A 404 13.94 3.85 -1.90
C ASN A 404 12.76 4.31 -1.03
N GLY A 405 11.92 5.24 -1.52
CA GLY A 405 10.63 5.59 -0.90
C GLY A 405 9.66 4.43 -0.70
N GLY A 406 9.90 3.29 -1.37
CA GLY A 406 9.17 2.05 -1.14
C GLY A 406 9.61 1.28 0.10
N GLY A 407 10.69 1.65 0.80
CA GLY A 407 11.27 0.87 1.91
C GLY A 407 10.50 0.94 3.23
N ALA A 408 9.18 1.00 3.18
CA ALA A 408 8.30 1.15 4.33
C ALA A 408 8.08 -0.17 5.10
N GLY A 409 7.69 -0.07 6.38
CA GLY A 409 7.46 -1.26 7.20
C GLY A 409 6.12 -1.96 6.98
N GLY A 410 6.14 -3.29 6.90
CA GLY A 410 4.95 -4.12 6.78
C GLY A 410 4.16 -4.28 8.08
N GLY A 411 2.85 -4.50 7.99
CA GLY A 411 1.99 -4.72 9.16
C GLY A 411 2.26 -6.07 9.84
N ALA A 412 2.24 -6.09 11.19
CA ALA A 412 2.35 -7.33 11.96
C ALA A 412 1.16 -8.27 11.68
N GLN A 413 1.41 -9.57 11.66
CA GLN A 413 0.40 -10.59 11.40
C GLN A 413 -0.01 -11.30 12.70
N THR A 414 -1.12 -12.03 12.70
CA THR A 414 -1.52 -12.82 13.87
C THR A 414 -0.56 -13.97 14.21
N ILE A 415 0.34 -14.30 13.28
CA ILE A 415 1.28 -15.42 13.40
C ILE A 415 2.76 -15.00 13.45
N CYS A 416 3.11 -13.76 13.07
CA CYS A 416 4.49 -13.31 13.00
C CYS A 416 4.62 -11.77 13.01
N ASP A 417 5.86 -11.31 13.19
CA ASP A 417 6.23 -9.90 13.01
C ASP A 417 5.98 -9.44 11.55
N GLY A 418 5.82 -8.14 11.37
CA GLY A 418 5.74 -7.52 10.05
C GLY A 418 7.09 -7.54 9.35
N ILE A 419 7.06 -7.52 8.02
CA ILE A 419 8.27 -7.55 7.19
C ILE A 419 8.95 -6.17 7.25
N ASP A 420 10.21 -6.14 7.69
CA ASP A 420 11.04 -4.94 7.66
C ASP A 420 11.36 -4.57 6.19
N ALA A 421 11.30 -3.28 5.84
CA ALA A 421 11.39 -2.78 4.46
C ALA A 421 10.47 -3.55 3.48
N GLY A 422 9.24 -3.82 3.93
CA GLY A 422 8.27 -4.72 3.30
C GLY A 422 7.45 -4.15 2.14
N ALA A 423 7.88 -3.04 1.53
CA ALA A 423 7.16 -2.30 0.50
C ALA A 423 5.87 -1.60 0.97
N ALA A 424 5.27 -0.79 0.09
CA ALA A 424 3.87 -0.41 0.23
C ALA A 424 2.96 -1.59 -0.14
N PHE A 425 1.81 -1.73 0.53
CA PHE A 425 0.96 -2.91 0.41
C PHE A 425 0.36 -3.11 -0.99
N THR A 426 0.19 -2.02 -1.76
CA THR A 426 -0.25 -2.06 -3.15
C THR A 426 0.88 -2.36 -4.15
N GLN A 427 2.12 -2.48 -3.68
CA GLN A 427 3.34 -2.49 -4.48
C GLN A 427 4.35 -3.51 -3.93
N LEU A 428 3.89 -4.67 -3.46
CA LEU A 428 4.72 -5.67 -2.78
C LEU A 428 5.85 -6.26 -3.63
N SER A 429 5.76 -6.14 -4.96
CA SER A 429 6.83 -6.59 -5.85
C SER A 429 7.94 -5.56 -6.01
N ASN A 430 7.74 -4.32 -5.54
CA ASN A 430 8.73 -3.26 -5.74
C ASN A 430 10.06 -3.61 -5.09
N GLY A 431 11.10 -3.52 -5.91
CA GLY A 431 12.48 -3.64 -5.45
C GLY A 431 13.00 -2.29 -4.93
N LEU A 432 13.87 -2.34 -3.92
CA LEU A 432 14.76 -1.22 -3.62
C LEU A 432 15.94 -1.30 -4.60
N PRO A 433 16.13 -0.35 -5.53
CA PRO A 433 17.22 -0.43 -6.49
C PRO A 433 18.59 -0.52 -5.80
N ASP A 434 19.53 -1.17 -6.47
CA ASP A 434 20.92 -1.18 -6.04
C ASP A 434 21.49 0.24 -6.07
N ILE A 435 22.18 0.64 -4.98
CA ILE A 435 22.74 1.98 -4.84
C ILE A 435 23.72 2.30 -5.98
N GLU A 436 24.50 1.31 -6.44
CA GLU A 436 25.46 1.48 -7.53
C GLU A 436 24.77 1.78 -8.87
N ILE A 437 23.57 1.22 -9.10
CA ILE A 437 22.79 1.49 -10.32
C ILE A 437 22.24 2.92 -10.30
N ASN A 438 21.75 3.36 -9.14
CA ASN A 438 21.28 4.73 -8.95
C ASN A 438 22.41 5.74 -9.15
N GLU A 439 23.57 5.54 -8.52
CA GLU A 439 24.75 6.42 -8.64
C GLU A 439 25.38 6.42 -10.03
N LEU A 440 25.28 5.30 -10.77
CA LEU A 440 25.75 5.23 -12.15
C LEU A 440 24.90 6.08 -13.10
N SER A 441 23.61 6.18 -12.80
CA SER A 441 22.60 6.78 -13.70
C SER A 441 22.24 8.21 -13.33
N ASN A 442 22.49 8.63 -12.08
CA ASN A 442 22.04 9.90 -11.53
C ASN A 442 23.16 10.61 -10.78
N PRO A 443 23.17 11.96 -10.74
CA PRO A 443 24.23 12.74 -10.10
C PRO A 443 24.03 12.86 -8.58
N ILE A 444 23.98 11.72 -7.91
CA ILE A 444 23.88 11.59 -6.46
C ILE A 444 24.93 10.59 -5.96
N LEU A 445 25.27 10.67 -4.67
CA LEU A 445 26.11 9.71 -3.98
C LEU A 445 25.45 9.36 -2.65
N TYR A 446 25.13 8.09 -2.43
CA TYR A 446 24.62 7.61 -1.15
C TYR A 446 25.73 7.65 -0.10
N LEU A 447 25.39 8.21 1.05
CA LEU A 447 26.24 8.20 2.24
C LEU A 447 25.91 6.97 3.10
N TRP A 448 24.63 6.64 3.24
CA TRP A 448 24.16 5.43 3.91
C TRP A 448 22.77 5.01 3.44
N ARG A 449 22.43 3.74 3.68
CA ARG A 449 21.07 3.17 3.65
C ARG A 449 20.98 2.11 4.74
N GLN A 450 20.06 2.26 5.69
CA GLN A 450 19.92 1.43 6.89
C GLN A 450 18.45 1.27 7.28
N LEU A 451 18.14 0.41 8.27
CA LEU A 451 16.79 0.38 8.85
C LEU A 451 16.54 1.62 9.72
N ASN A 452 15.32 2.14 9.67
CA ASN A 452 14.85 3.20 10.56
C ASN A 452 14.49 2.59 11.92
N ILE A 453 15.43 2.68 12.87
CA ILE A 453 15.34 2.08 14.21
C ILE A 453 14.09 2.61 14.94
N ASN A 454 13.41 1.73 15.68
CA ASN A 454 12.16 1.98 16.41
C ASN A 454 10.93 2.31 15.53
N SER A 455 11.02 2.40 14.20
CA SER A 455 9.88 2.79 13.37
C SER A 455 8.70 1.80 13.39
N GLY A 456 8.95 0.50 13.59
CA GLY A 456 7.94 -0.55 13.65
C GLY A 456 7.08 -0.50 14.91
N GLY A 457 5.77 -0.58 14.75
CA GLY A 457 4.81 -0.48 15.85
C GLY A 457 4.97 -1.58 16.91
N PRO A 458 5.07 -1.23 18.21
CA PRO A 458 5.13 -2.22 19.28
C PRO A 458 3.90 -3.13 19.34
N GLY A 459 4.12 -4.43 19.49
CA GLY A 459 3.07 -5.40 19.77
C GLY A 459 3.63 -6.73 20.28
N LYS A 460 2.76 -7.70 20.58
CA LYS A 460 3.19 -9.10 20.74
C LYS A 460 4.01 -9.51 19.52
N TYR A 461 3.49 -9.19 18.34
CA TYR A 461 4.23 -9.13 17.10
C TYR A 461 4.47 -7.67 16.72
N ARG A 462 5.72 -7.34 16.39
CA ARG A 462 6.16 -5.99 16.02
C ARG A 462 5.81 -5.72 14.56
N GLY A 463 5.40 -4.51 14.21
CA GLY A 463 5.34 -4.10 12.79
C GLY A 463 6.73 -3.98 12.19
N GLY A 464 6.87 -4.18 10.88
CA GLY A 464 8.16 -4.05 10.19
C GLY A 464 8.75 -2.64 10.33
N GLN A 465 10.07 -2.53 10.33
CA GLN A 465 10.80 -1.27 10.27
C GLN A 465 10.74 -0.69 8.85
N GLY A 466 10.72 0.63 8.73
CA GLY A 466 11.08 1.32 7.49
C GLY A 466 12.60 1.39 7.31
N ILE A 467 13.07 2.02 6.23
CA ILE A 467 14.48 2.37 6.00
C ILE A 467 14.75 3.86 6.24
N GLU A 468 16.02 4.21 6.43
CA GLU A 468 16.54 5.56 6.40
C GLU A 468 17.76 5.58 5.47
N PHE A 469 17.86 6.61 4.64
CA PHE A 469 19.02 6.82 3.79
C PHE A 469 19.36 8.30 3.67
N GLY A 470 20.63 8.57 3.39
CA GLY A 470 21.12 9.92 3.14
C GLY A 470 22.02 9.93 1.90
N TRP A 471 21.89 10.97 1.09
CA TRP A 471 22.72 11.18 -0.10
C TRP A 471 23.09 12.65 -0.28
N ILE A 472 24.10 12.90 -1.10
CA ILE A 472 24.53 14.25 -1.51
C ILE A 472 24.50 14.38 -3.03
N PRO A 473 24.26 15.58 -3.59
CA PRO A 473 24.49 15.82 -5.01
C PRO A 473 25.94 15.51 -5.40
N TRP A 474 26.16 14.77 -6.48
CA TRP A 474 27.49 14.33 -6.90
C TRP A 474 27.62 14.36 -8.43
N GLY A 475 28.66 15.01 -8.95
CA GLY A 475 28.73 15.28 -10.41
C GLY A 475 27.72 16.35 -10.86
N THR A 476 27.34 17.25 -9.96
CA THR A 476 26.46 18.40 -10.21
C THR A 476 26.75 19.52 -9.21
N ASP A 477 26.43 20.77 -9.54
CA ASP A 477 26.48 21.91 -8.62
C ASP A 477 25.26 21.96 -7.67
N GLY A 478 24.31 21.04 -7.85
CA GLY A 478 23.07 20.96 -7.11
C GLY A 478 21.84 20.94 -8.01
N GLY A 479 20.67 20.94 -7.40
CA GLY A 479 19.41 20.80 -8.12
C GLY A 479 18.20 21.04 -7.24
N THR A 480 17.03 20.87 -7.83
CA THR A 480 15.76 20.98 -7.14
C THR A 480 15.35 19.60 -6.66
N GLU A 481 15.08 19.48 -5.38
CA GLU A 481 14.46 18.31 -4.79
C GLU A 481 12.97 18.61 -4.56
N LEU A 482 12.11 17.69 -4.98
CA LEU A 482 10.70 17.70 -4.63
C LEU A 482 10.43 16.59 -3.64
N VAL A 483 9.79 16.93 -2.54
CA VAL A 483 9.43 15.97 -1.50
C VAL A 483 7.93 15.91 -1.27
N SER A 484 7.40 14.69 -1.20
CA SER A 484 5.98 14.46 -0.91
C SER A 484 5.82 13.17 -0.10
N THR A 485 5.37 13.28 1.14
CA THR A 485 5.05 12.12 1.98
C THR A 485 3.64 12.22 2.53
N ALA A 486 2.98 11.07 2.62
CA ALA A 486 1.84 10.87 3.49
C ALA A 486 2.30 10.37 4.86
N CYS A 487 1.35 10.02 5.74
CA CYS A 487 1.61 9.48 7.06
C CYS A 487 2.73 10.26 7.78
N TRP A 488 2.61 11.59 7.86
CA TRP A 488 3.59 12.49 8.50
C TRP A 488 3.15 12.79 9.94
N GLN A 489 1.86 13.03 10.11
CA GLN A 489 1.16 13.32 11.36
C GLN A 489 0.18 12.20 11.76
N VAL A 490 -0.35 11.45 10.79
CA VAL A 490 -1.28 10.35 11.03
C VAL A 490 -0.56 9.01 10.78
N PRO A 491 -0.16 8.27 11.84
CA PRO A 491 0.59 7.03 11.67
C PRO A 491 -0.29 5.85 11.21
N SER A 492 0.36 4.78 10.73
CA SER A 492 -0.29 3.49 10.43
C SER A 492 -0.90 2.84 11.67
N ARG A 493 -2.08 2.23 11.56
CA ARG A 493 -2.77 1.64 12.70
C ARG A 493 -2.15 0.30 13.10
N GLY A 494 -1.96 0.10 14.40
CA GLY A 494 -1.80 -1.24 14.98
C GLY A 494 -3.12 -2.01 15.05
N ALA A 495 -3.06 -3.28 15.43
CA ALA A 495 -4.23 -4.15 15.59
C ALA A 495 -4.26 -4.84 16.96
N MET A 496 -5.47 -5.07 17.48
CA MET A 496 -5.70 -5.91 18.68
C MET A 496 -4.84 -5.55 19.91
N GLY A 497 -4.58 -4.27 20.13
CA GLY A 497 -3.77 -3.77 21.24
C GLY A 497 -2.29 -3.52 20.90
N GLY A 498 -1.88 -3.76 19.66
CA GLY A 498 -0.61 -3.30 19.12
C GLY A 498 -0.66 -1.81 18.76
N TYR A 499 0.48 -1.14 18.90
CA TYR A 499 0.64 0.29 18.67
C TYR A 499 0.84 0.59 17.17
N PRO A 500 0.51 1.82 16.74
CA PRO A 500 0.93 2.36 15.46
C PRO A 500 2.44 2.29 15.23
N GLY A 501 2.85 2.27 13.96
CA GLY A 501 4.24 2.54 13.58
C GLY A 501 4.59 4.04 13.65
N GLY A 502 5.88 4.35 13.54
CA GLY A 502 6.38 5.70 13.37
C GLY A 502 6.07 6.22 11.97
N THR A 503 6.13 7.54 11.79
CA THR A 503 5.85 8.21 10.51
C THR A 503 7.10 8.40 9.66
N SER A 504 6.87 8.77 8.39
CA SER A 504 7.91 9.12 7.44
C SER A 504 8.24 10.62 7.45
N GLY A 505 9.36 10.98 6.84
CA GLY A 505 9.72 12.38 6.62
C GLY A 505 11.10 12.57 6.02
N TYR A 506 11.56 13.82 6.07
CA TYR A 506 12.81 14.23 5.44
C TYR A 506 13.59 15.21 6.31
N TRP A 507 14.91 15.13 6.23
CA TRP A 507 15.80 16.18 6.71
C TRP A 507 16.62 16.74 5.54
N SER A 508 16.82 18.06 5.55
CA SER A 508 17.88 18.70 4.78
C SER A 508 18.97 19.17 5.74
N ILE A 509 20.22 18.94 5.38
CA ILE A 509 21.37 19.43 6.14
C ILE A 509 22.16 20.36 5.23
N LYS A 510 21.95 21.66 5.42
CA LYS A 510 22.59 22.69 4.59
C LYS A 510 24.02 22.92 5.01
N ASN A 511 24.91 23.16 4.04
CA ASN A 511 26.33 23.41 4.25
C ASN A 511 27.00 22.29 5.07
N SER A 512 26.76 21.03 4.69
CA SER A 512 27.20 19.89 5.48
C SER A 512 28.71 19.65 5.39
N ASN A 513 29.26 18.99 6.42
CA ASN A 513 30.66 18.53 6.44
C ASN A 513 30.86 17.14 5.78
N ALA A 514 29.85 16.58 5.12
CA ALA A 514 29.89 15.21 4.56
C ALA A 514 31.12 14.94 3.67
N ARG A 515 31.42 15.81 2.71
CA ARG A 515 32.61 15.66 1.84
C ARG A 515 33.92 15.68 2.61
N LYS A 516 34.01 16.53 3.65
CA LYS A 516 35.19 16.61 4.51
C LYS A 516 35.40 15.31 5.29
N LEU A 517 34.33 14.75 5.85
CA LEU A 517 34.40 13.45 6.54
C LEU A 517 34.88 12.34 5.60
N MET A 518 34.35 12.28 4.38
CA MET A 518 34.78 11.31 3.37
C MET A 518 36.25 11.50 2.97
N GLN A 519 36.71 12.75 2.82
CA GLN A 519 38.13 13.05 2.55
C GLN A 519 39.06 12.63 3.70
N GLU A 520 38.57 12.64 4.94
CA GLU A 520 39.27 12.12 6.12
C GLU A 520 39.17 10.57 6.25
N GLY A 521 38.51 9.89 5.32
CA GLY A 521 38.30 8.44 5.34
C GLY A 521 37.23 7.97 6.32
N LYS A 522 36.29 8.84 6.70
CA LYS A 522 35.15 8.53 7.56
C LYS A 522 33.88 8.46 6.73
N LEU A 523 33.08 7.41 6.95
CA LEU A 523 31.74 7.30 6.37
C LEU A 523 30.79 8.16 7.22
N PRO A 524 30.10 9.17 6.64
CA PRO A 524 29.18 10.00 7.39
C PRO A 524 27.95 9.22 7.85
N ASP A 525 27.48 9.50 9.07
CA ASP A 525 26.16 9.13 9.56
C ASP A 525 25.40 10.39 10.03
N PHE A 526 24.07 10.30 10.18
CA PHE A 526 23.24 11.44 10.55
C PHE A 526 23.70 12.18 11.83
N SER A 527 24.25 11.46 12.81
CA SER A 527 24.69 12.01 14.10
C SER A 527 26.02 12.79 13.99
N GLN A 528 26.89 12.40 13.05
CA GLN A 528 28.20 13.01 12.80
C GLN A 528 28.16 14.22 11.86
N LEU A 529 27.07 14.37 11.10
CA LEU A 529 26.93 15.48 10.16
C LEU A 529 26.75 16.82 10.89
N ASP A 530 27.64 17.76 10.58
CA ASP A 530 27.49 19.19 10.90
C ASP A 530 26.66 19.89 9.82
N GLY A 531 26.24 21.12 10.09
CA GLY A 531 25.45 21.96 9.18
C GLY A 531 24.14 22.41 9.81
N GLU A 532 23.31 23.10 9.03
CA GLU A 532 21.97 23.52 9.46
C GLU A 532 20.97 22.40 9.16
N LYS A 533 20.56 21.65 10.20
CA LYS A 533 19.59 20.55 10.08
C LYS A 533 18.17 21.10 10.13
N GLU A 534 17.41 20.82 9.09
CA GLU A 534 16.03 21.27 8.91
C GLU A 534 15.12 20.06 8.66
N LEU A 535 14.11 19.86 9.51
CA LEU A 535 13.03 18.91 9.25
C LEU A 535 12.10 19.54 8.21
N LEU A 536 11.94 18.89 7.06
CA LEU A 536 11.13 19.45 5.98
C LEU A 536 9.62 19.22 6.20
N PRO A 537 8.76 20.09 5.66
CA PRO A 537 7.33 19.81 5.55
C PRO A 537 7.05 18.55 4.73
N SER A 538 5.87 17.95 4.93
CA SER A 538 5.48 16.73 4.21
C SER A 538 5.44 16.90 2.69
N LYS A 539 5.03 18.08 2.21
CA LYS A 539 4.98 18.47 0.80
C LYS A 539 5.80 19.74 0.59
N HIS A 540 6.93 19.66 -0.12
CA HIS A 540 7.82 20.80 -0.30
C HIS A 540 8.67 20.69 -1.57
N VAL A 541 9.19 21.82 -2.04
CA VAL A 541 10.20 21.89 -3.10
C VAL A 541 11.36 22.71 -2.56
N LEU A 542 12.55 22.12 -2.53
CA LEU A 542 13.76 22.76 -2.01
C LEU A 542 14.88 22.77 -3.05
N GLN A 543 15.78 23.72 -2.90
CA GLN A 543 17.04 23.74 -3.64
C GLN A 543 18.12 23.07 -2.80
N LEU A 544 18.79 22.07 -3.38
CA LEU A 544 19.99 21.46 -2.81
C LEU A 544 21.22 22.01 -3.52
N ALA A 545 22.21 22.45 -2.75
CA ALA A 545 23.55 22.76 -3.22
C ALA A 545 24.44 21.52 -3.16
N ALA A 546 25.59 21.56 -3.85
CA ALA A 546 26.54 20.44 -3.92
C ALA A 546 27.00 19.88 -2.55
N ASP A 547 27.01 20.70 -1.49
CA ASP A 547 27.44 20.28 -0.14
C ASP A 547 26.28 20.00 0.82
N ASP A 548 25.05 20.07 0.34
CA ASP A 548 23.87 19.75 1.15
C ASP A 548 23.65 18.24 1.18
N VAL A 549 23.19 17.72 2.33
CA VAL A 549 22.77 16.33 2.49
C VAL A 549 21.26 16.28 2.53
N PHE A 550 20.68 15.42 1.70
CA PHE A 550 19.28 15.06 1.77
C PHE A 550 19.14 13.73 2.51
N VAL A 551 18.20 13.66 3.45
CA VAL A 551 17.92 12.45 4.23
C VAL A 551 16.43 12.18 4.16
N GLN A 552 16.10 10.94 3.88
CA GLN A 552 14.74 10.44 3.86
C GLN A 552 14.63 9.26 4.81
N PHE A 553 13.52 9.20 5.55
CA PHE A 553 13.22 8.09 6.43
C PHE A 553 11.77 7.63 6.28
N GLU A 554 11.63 6.31 6.24
CA GLU A 554 10.37 5.61 6.12
C GLU A 554 9.83 5.20 7.50
N GLY A 555 8.53 5.36 7.68
CA GLY A 555 7.83 4.84 8.84
C GLY A 555 7.65 3.33 8.82
N GLY A 556 7.25 2.79 9.98
CA GLY A 556 7.05 1.36 10.17
C GLY A 556 5.58 0.94 10.10
N GLY A 557 5.36 -0.37 9.98
CA GLY A 557 4.02 -0.94 10.02
C GLY A 557 3.44 -0.96 11.43
N GLY A 558 2.13 -1.17 11.54
CA GLY A 558 1.47 -1.33 12.82
C GLY A 558 1.84 -2.63 13.54
N GLY A 559 1.95 -2.59 14.86
CA GLY A 559 2.12 -3.77 15.70
C GLY A 559 0.80 -4.53 15.92
N LEU A 560 0.89 -5.76 16.41
CA LEU A 560 -0.28 -6.60 16.74
C LEU A 560 -0.19 -7.18 18.15
N GLY A 561 -1.26 -7.02 18.93
CA GLY A 561 -1.35 -7.54 20.31
C GLY A 561 -0.63 -6.67 21.35
N ASP A 562 -0.93 -6.85 22.65
CA ASP A 562 -0.27 -6.11 23.73
C ASP A 562 1.26 -6.34 23.72
N PRO A 563 2.10 -5.28 23.61
CA PRO A 563 3.56 -5.40 23.64
C PRO A 563 4.12 -6.16 24.85
N LEU A 564 3.43 -6.09 26.00
CA LEU A 564 3.87 -6.79 27.22
C LEU A 564 3.73 -8.32 27.10
N LYS A 565 3.10 -8.84 26.04
CA LYS A 565 3.02 -10.27 25.71
C LYS A 565 4.13 -10.74 24.78
N ARG A 566 4.94 -9.85 24.20
CA ARG A 566 6.08 -10.26 23.36
C ARG A 566 7.06 -11.11 24.17
N ASP A 567 7.61 -12.15 23.54
CA ASP A 567 8.67 -12.97 24.14
C ASP A 567 9.88 -12.07 24.48
N PRO A 568 10.34 -11.99 25.75
CA PRO A 568 11.51 -11.21 26.11
C PRO A 568 12.76 -11.57 25.32
N GLN A 569 12.91 -12.83 24.89
CA GLN A 569 14.03 -13.24 24.05
C GLN A 569 13.90 -12.70 22.62
N ALA A 570 12.69 -12.51 22.11
CA ALA A 570 12.48 -11.81 20.83
C ALA A 570 12.88 -10.34 20.94
N VAL A 571 12.51 -9.66 22.03
CA VAL A 571 12.93 -8.27 22.29
C VAL A 571 14.45 -8.14 22.39
N LEU A 572 15.12 -9.11 23.03
CA LEU A 572 16.57 -9.13 23.08
C LEU A 572 17.21 -9.28 21.69
N ARG A 573 16.64 -10.12 20.81
CA ARG A 573 17.08 -10.23 19.41
C ARG A 573 16.86 -8.92 18.66
N ASP A 574 15.66 -8.33 18.77
CA ASP A 574 15.36 -7.04 18.13
C ASP A 574 16.37 -5.95 18.53
N LEU A 575 16.81 -5.93 19.79
CA LEU A 575 17.82 -4.99 20.28
C LEU A 575 19.22 -5.26 19.67
N TYR A 576 19.64 -6.53 19.64
CA TYR A 576 20.96 -6.89 19.08
C TYR A 576 21.02 -6.73 17.56
N ASP A 577 19.91 -6.96 16.86
CA ASP A 577 19.80 -6.81 15.41
C ASP A 577 19.60 -5.34 14.98
N GLY A 578 19.52 -4.41 15.95
CA GLY A 578 19.42 -2.97 15.69
C GLY A 578 18.03 -2.50 15.28
N TYR A 579 16.99 -3.30 15.52
CA TYR A 579 15.60 -2.93 15.19
C TYR A 579 15.02 -1.94 16.21
N ILE A 580 15.40 -2.11 17.47
CA ILE A 580 14.93 -1.26 18.55
C ILE A 580 16.09 -0.78 19.42
N THR A 581 15.85 0.31 20.12
CA THR A 581 16.74 0.82 21.17
C THR A 581 16.50 0.14 22.51
N GLN A 582 17.46 0.24 23.43
CA GLN A 582 17.30 -0.24 24.80
C GLN A 582 16.13 0.47 25.52
N GLU A 583 15.93 1.75 25.24
CA GLU A 583 14.82 2.53 25.78
C GLU A 583 13.45 2.00 25.31
N MET A 584 13.32 1.67 24.03
CA MET A 584 12.13 1.03 23.46
C MET A 584 11.86 -0.34 24.12
N ALA A 585 12.89 -1.17 24.32
CA ALA A 585 12.78 -2.46 25.01
C ALA A 585 12.20 -2.31 26.43
N GLU A 586 12.66 -1.32 27.20
CA GLU A 586 12.20 -1.08 28.57
C GLU A 586 10.82 -0.41 28.65
N LYS A 587 10.55 0.58 27.80
CA LYS A 587 9.32 1.39 27.88
C LYS A 587 8.12 0.72 27.22
N ALA A 588 8.27 0.20 26.00
CA ALA A 588 7.16 -0.38 25.26
C ALA A 588 6.92 -1.85 25.67
N TYR A 589 7.98 -2.66 25.76
CA TYR A 589 7.87 -4.10 26.01
C TYR A 589 8.04 -4.51 27.49
N GLY A 590 8.51 -3.58 28.34
CA GLY A 590 8.80 -3.83 29.74
C GLY A 590 9.96 -4.81 29.98
N VAL A 591 10.86 -4.97 29.00
CA VAL A 591 11.97 -5.93 29.05
C VAL A 591 13.24 -5.23 29.51
N ILE A 592 13.88 -5.79 30.52
CA ILE A 592 15.11 -5.25 31.11
C ILE A 592 16.28 -6.15 30.72
N ILE A 593 17.29 -5.55 30.11
CA ILE A 593 18.55 -6.23 29.76
C ILE A 593 19.59 -5.92 30.84
N ALA A 594 20.16 -6.97 31.44
CA ALA A 594 21.20 -6.86 32.44
C ALA A 594 22.56 -6.50 31.80
N GLU A 595 23.52 -6.05 32.61
CA GLU A 595 24.88 -5.70 32.16
C GLU A 595 25.61 -6.85 31.46
N ASN A 596 25.22 -8.10 31.73
CA ASN A 596 25.77 -9.29 31.07
C ASN A 596 25.16 -9.56 29.69
N GLY A 597 24.32 -8.66 29.17
CA GLY A 597 23.68 -8.75 27.86
C GLY A 597 22.52 -9.75 27.77
N LYS A 598 22.01 -10.24 28.89
CA LYS A 598 20.86 -11.17 28.95
C LYS A 598 19.61 -10.50 29.50
N VAL A 599 18.45 -11.06 29.20
CA VAL A 599 17.19 -10.66 29.84
C VAL A 599 17.25 -10.91 31.34
N ASP A 600 16.94 -9.89 32.13
CA ASP A 600 16.68 -10.02 33.57
C ASP A 600 15.20 -10.36 33.77
N GLU A 601 14.90 -11.64 33.96
CA GLU A 601 13.52 -12.14 34.07
C GLU A 601 12.75 -11.49 35.23
N GLN A 602 13.41 -11.29 36.37
CA GLN A 602 12.77 -10.75 37.56
C GLN A 602 12.43 -9.27 37.38
N ARG A 603 13.39 -8.46 36.92
CA ARG A 603 13.16 -7.03 36.66
C ARG A 603 12.19 -6.82 35.50
N THR A 604 12.23 -7.67 34.48
CA THR A 604 11.25 -7.67 33.37
C THR A 604 9.83 -7.91 33.90
N LYS A 605 9.63 -8.92 34.75
CA LYS A 605 8.32 -9.18 35.35
C LYS A 605 7.81 -7.99 36.16
N THR A 606 8.66 -7.42 37.03
CA THR A 606 8.31 -6.24 37.84
C THR A 606 8.00 -5.03 36.96
N ARG A 607 8.77 -4.80 35.89
CA ARG A 607 8.54 -3.68 34.98
C ARG A 607 7.21 -3.83 34.24
N ARG A 608 6.88 -5.03 33.74
CA ARG A 608 5.57 -5.31 33.10
C ARG A 608 4.39 -5.12 34.05
N GLU A 609 4.51 -5.56 35.30
CA GLU A 609 3.48 -5.34 36.34
C GLU A 609 3.29 -3.84 36.63
N LEU A 610 4.38 -3.07 36.69
CA LEU A 610 4.34 -1.63 36.86
C LEU A 610 3.64 -0.93 35.69
N ILE A 611 4.00 -1.26 34.43
CA ILE A 611 3.35 -0.67 33.25
C ILE A 611 1.85 -0.98 33.22
N ARG A 612 1.44 -2.22 33.56
CA ARG A 612 0.01 -2.59 33.68
C ARG A 612 -0.72 -1.73 34.71
N LYS A 613 -0.09 -1.48 35.86
CA LYS A 613 -0.64 -0.63 36.91
C LYS A 613 -0.73 0.83 36.45
N GLU A 614 0.33 1.37 35.85
CA GLU A 614 0.37 2.73 35.30
C GLU A 614 -0.74 2.96 34.27
N ARG A 615 -1.00 1.98 33.39
CA ARG A 615 -2.12 2.03 32.42
C ARG A 615 -3.46 2.22 33.13
N VAL A 616 -3.73 1.47 34.21
CA VAL A 616 -5.01 1.57 34.94
C VAL A 616 -5.09 2.86 35.76
N ASP A 617 -4.00 3.22 36.45
CA ASP A 617 -3.95 4.37 37.37
C ASP A 617 -4.17 5.71 36.64
N ARG A 618 -3.67 5.83 35.39
CA ARG A 618 -3.82 7.06 34.57
C ARG A 618 -5.06 7.09 33.67
N ALA A 619 -5.79 5.98 33.58
CA ALA A 619 -6.89 5.85 32.64
C ALA A 619 -8.21 6.44 33.16
N ILE A 620 -9.03 6.89 32.21
CA ILE A 620 -10.42 7.24 32.43
C ILE A 620 -11.21 5.94 32.70
N PRO A 621 -12.05 5.88 33.76
CA PRO A 621 -12.84 4.70 34.08
C PRO A 621 -13.79 4.26 32.96
N PRO A 622 -14.25 2.98 32.95
CA PRO A 622 -15.18 2.49 31.94
C PRO A 622 -16.52 3.23 31.98
N ILE A 623 -17.12 3.44 30.80
CA ILE A 623 -18.46 4.01 30.67
C ILE A 623 -19.51 3.05 31.28
N LYS A 624 -19.37 1.75 31.03
CA LYS A 624 -20.28 0.71 31.51
C LYS A 624 -19.49 -0.38 32.21
N LYS A 625 -19.72 -0.56 33.51
CA LYS A 625 -19.13 -1.69 34.26
C LYS A 625 -20.05 -2.90 34.20
N SER A 626 -19.51 -4.03 33.77
CA SER A 626 -20.21 -5.31 33.91
C SER A 626 -20.24 -5.75 35.37
N ASN A 627 -21.41 -6.19 35.85
CA ASN A 627 -21.60 -6.75 37.18
C ASN A 627 -21.73 -8.28 37.15
N VAL A 628 -21.41 -8.93 36.03
CA VAL A 628 -21.56 -10.36 35.84
C VAL A 628 -20.51 -11.10 36.69
N LYS A 629 -20.97 -11.81 37.73
CA LYS A 629 -20.15 -12.66 38.62
C LYS A 629 -20.35 -14.17 38.39
N LYS A 630 -21.03 -14.55 37.32
CA LYS A 630 -21.35 -15.96 37.00
C LYS A 630 -20.10 -16.71 36.55
N GLN A 631 -20.07 -18.04 36.75
CA GLN A 631 -19.14 -18.89 36.03
C GLN A 631 -19.50 -18.88 34.54
N LEU A 632 -18.52 -18.55 33.70
CA LEU A 632 -18.66 -18.51 32.25
C LEU A 632 -17.77 -19.60 31.63
N GLN A 633 -18.30 -20.34 30.68
CA GLN A 633 -17.56 -21.34 29.91
C GLN A 633 -16.89 -20.65 28.71
N PHE A 634 -15.60 -20.92 28.51
CA PHE A 634 -14.87 -20.47 27.32
C PHE A 634 -15.44 -21.13 26.07
N LEU A 635 -15.66 -20.33 25.02
CA LEU A 635 -16.04 -20.83 23.71
C LEU A 635 -14.91 -20.70 22.71
N ARG A 636 -14.44 -19.47 22.49
CA ARG A 636 -13.38 -19.16 21.53
C ARG A 636 -12.67 -17.86 21.86
N THR A 637 -11.51 -17.68 21.24
CA THR A 637 -10.81 -16.40 21.18
C THR A 637 -11.41 -15.56 20.05
N SER A 638 -11.42 -14.24 20.22
CA SER A 638 -11.79 -13.26 19.20
C SER A 638 -10.61 -12.30 19.05
N GLY A 639 -9.78 -12.49 18.01
CA GLY A 639 -8.48 -11.82 17.89
C GLY A 639 -7.45 -12.31 18.92
N GLU A 640 -6.60 -11.41 19.43
CA GLU A 640 -5.50 -11.76 20.37
C GLU A 640 -5.78 -11.36 21.83
N ALA A 641 -6.73 -10.44 22.07
CA ALA A 641 -6.94 -9.80 23.39
C ALA A 641 -8.28 -10.14 24.06
N LEU A 642 -9.22 -10.76 23.34
CA LEU A 642 -10.59 -10.99 23.79
C LEU A 642 -10.99 -12.46 23.69
N HIS A 643 -11.74 -12.94 24.68
CA HIS A 643 -12.41 -14.24 24.67
C HIS A 643 -13.92 -14.06 24.59
N VAL A 644 -14.59 -14.91 23.81
CA VAL A 644 -16.04 -15.10 23.87
C VAL A 644 -16.33 -16.24 24.84
N LYS A 645 -17.16 -15.95 25.85
CA LYS A 645 -17.60 -16.92 26.85
C LYS A 645 -19.12 -16.99 26.91
N THR A 646 -19.67 -18.12 27.35
CA THR A 646 -21.12 -18.31 27.54
C THR A 646 -21.48 -18.58 28.99
N ASP A 647 -22.66 -18.13 29.42
CA ASP A 647 -23.27 -18.64 30.66
C ASP A 647 -24.10 -19.91 30.41
N SER A 648 -24.68 -20.46 31.49
CA SER A 648 -25.51 -21.67 31.46
C SER A 648 -26.80 -21.54 30.63
N ASN A 649 -27.21 -20.31 30.29
CA ASN A 649 -28.41 -20.04 29.51
C ASN A 649 -28.08 -19.78 28.02
N GLY A 650 -26.82 -19.91 27.62
CA GLY A 650 -26.37 -19.64 26.24
C GLY A 650 -26.11 -18.16 25.94
N GLN A 651 -26.14 -17.27 26.94
CA GLN A 651 -25.84 -15.85 26.72
C GLN A 651 -24.33 -15.66 26.54
N LEU A 652 -23.94 -14.93 25.48
CA LEU A 652 -22.55 -14.70 25.12
C LEU A 652 -22.00 -13.39 25.70
N PHE A 653 -20.76 -13.43 26.17
CA PHE A 653 -20.05 -12.31 26.80
C PHE A 653 -18.67 -12.13 26.16
N THR A 654 -18.26 -10.87 26.00
CA THR A 654 -16.90 -10.50 25.61
C THR A 654 -16.06 -10.27 26.87
N CYS A 655 -14.97 -11.00 27.01
CA CYS A 655 -14.11 -10.98 28.19
C CYS A 655 -12.65 -10.68 27.82
N CYS A 656 -11.90 -10.07 28.73
CA CYS A 656 -10.45 -9.98 28.61
C CYS A 656 -9.82 -11.39 28.54
N SER A 657 -8.93 -11.63 27.58
CA SER A 657 -8.25 -12.91 27.42
C SER A 657 -7.37 -13.28 28.61
N ASP A 658 -6.76 -12.29 29.27
CA ASP A 658 -5.71 -12.48 30.27
C ASP A 658 -6.25 -12.80 31.66
N CYS A 659 -7.22 -12.00 32.15
CA CYS A 659 -7.77 -12.15 33.50
C CYS A 659 -9.22 -12.64 33.51
N GLY A 660 -9.88 -12.73 32.35
CA GLY A 660 -11.26 -13.17 32.24
C GLY A 660 -12.32 -12.16 32.66
N THR A 661 -11.94 -10.90 32.95
CA THR A 661 -12.89 -9.82 33.26
C THR A 661 -13.91 -9.64 32.16
N VAL A 662 -15.19 -9.62 32.52
CA VAL A 662 -16.30 -9.38 31.58
C VAL A 662 -16.33 -7.90 31.20
N LEU A 663 -16.25 -7.60 29.91
CA LEU A 663 -16.26 -6.23 29.39
C LEU A 663 -17.66 -5.84 28.94
N SER A 664 -18.37 -6.73 28.24
CA SER A 664 -19.74 -6.50 27.78
C SER A 664 -20.48 -7.80 27.48
N ASP A 665 -21.80 -7.69 27.29
CA ASP A 665 -22.55 -8.66 26.49
C ASP A 665 -22.01 -8.68 25.05
N ARG A 666 -22.03 -9.83 24.36
CA ARG A 666 -21.43 -9.96 23.02
C ARG A 666 -21.99 -8.98 21.97
N ASN A 667 -23.27 -8.63 22.11
CA ASN A 667 -23.96 -7.71 21.20
C ASN A 667 -23.76 -6.23 21.57
N GLU A 668 -23.05 -5.95 22.65
CA GLU A 668 -22.74 -4.59 23.08
C GLU A 668 -21.25 -4.26 22.85
N PRO A 669 -20.90 -2.99 22.57
CA PRO A 669 -19.52 -2.56 22.37
C PRO A 669 -18.68 -2.79 23.63
N TRP A 670 -17.71 -3.69 23.55
CA TRP A 670 -16.84 -4.05 24.67
C TRP A 670 -15.94 -2.88 25.10
N GLU A 671 -15.70 -1.92 24.21
CA GLU A 671 -14.94 -0.68 24.41
C GLU A 671 -15.57 0.22 25.49
N GLN A 672 -16.86 0.01 25.80
CA GLN A 672 -17.53 0.68 26.92
C GLN A 672 -17.13 0.11 28.29
N GLY A 673 -16.68 -1.16 28.32
CA GLY A 673 -16.20 -1.86 29.52
C GLY A 673 -14.71 -1.75 29.78
N ALA A 674 -13.94 -1.22 28.83
CA ALA A 674 -12.51 -0.94 28.96
C ALA A 674 -12.24 0.41 29.64
N VAL A 675 -11.09 0.54 30.30
CA VAL A 675 -10.54 1.85 30.70
C VAL A 675 -9.86 2.50 29.50
N ARG A 676 -9.79 3.84 29.47
CA ARG A 676 -9.30 4.59 28.30
C ARG A 676 -8.17 5.52 28.66
N ILE A 677 -7.13 5.53 27.84
CA ILE A 677 -6.07 6.53 27.89
C ILE A 677 -6.13 7.28 26.57
N ASN A 678 -6.17 8.61 26.64
CA ASN A 678 -6.16 9.47 25.47
C ASN A 678 -4.93 10.37 25.55
N THR A 679 -4.07 10.26 24.54
CA THR A 679 -2.81 10.99 24.46
C THR A 679 -2.61 11.49 23.04
N GLU A 680 -2.03 12.67 22.88
CA GLU A 680 -1.62 13.12 21.55
C GLU A 680 -0.60 12.11 20.98
N VAL A 681 -0.80 11.71 19.72
CA VAL A 681 -0.07 10.60 19.12
C VAL A 681 1.44 10.85 19.06
N SER A 682 1.83 12.12 18.85
CA SER A 682 3.21 12.59 18.77
C SER A 682 3.96 12.38 20.10
N GLY A 683 3.32 12.71 21.22
CA GLY A 683 3.86 12.48 22.56
C GLY A 683 3.93 11.00 22.91
N ALA A 684 2.86 10.25 22.64
CA ALA A 684 2.78 8.83 23.00
C ALA A 684 3.82 7.96 22.28
N LEU A 685 4.06 8.20 20.99
CA LEU A 685 5.03 7.46 20.20
C LEU A 685 6.45 8.04 20.35
N GLY A 686 6.57 9.34 20.59
CA GLY A 686 7.83 9.99 20.96
C GLY A 686 8.45 9.41 22.24
N ASP A 687 7.63 9.01 23.22
CA ASP A 687 8.09 8.33 24.45
C ASP A 687 8.83 7.00 24.16
N TYR A 688 8.55 6.38 23.02
CA TYR A 688 9.20 5.15 22.54
C TYR A 688 10.36 5.40 21.58
N GLY A 689 10.74 6.67 21.38
CA GLY A 689 11.78 7.06 20.42
C GLY A 689 11.34 6.87 18.97
N MET A 690 10.03 6.93 18.70
CA MET A 690 9.46 6.86 17.36
C MET A 690 9.15 8.28 16.87
N PHE A 691 9.37 8.55 15.59
CA PHE A 691 9.02 9.84 15.01
C PHE A 691 7.53 9.88 14.68
N VAL A 692 6.80 10.88 15.19
CA VAL A 692 5.50 11.35 14.65
C VAL A 692 5.43 12.87 14.75
N LYS A 693 5.09 13.54 13.65
CA LYS A 693 4.94 14.99 13.69
C LYS A 693 3.63 15.39 14.36
N GLY A 694 3.73 16.10 15.48
CA GLY A 694 2.58 16.78 16.09
C GLY A 694 2.04 17.94 15.25
N ARG A 695 0.75 18.20 15.36
CA ARG A 695 0.06 19.32 14.69
C ARG A 695 0.11 20.56 15.57
N ASP A 696 0.33 21.73 14.96
CA ASP A 696 0.34 23.04 15.63
C ASP A 696 -1.04 23.71 15.67
N HIS A 697 -2.03 23.12 14.99
CA HIS A 697 -3.41 23.56 14.98
C HIS A 697 -4.38 22.38 14.81
N ALA A 698 -5.63 22.62 15.19
CA ALA A 698 -6.72 21.67 15.06
C ALA A 698 -6.96 21.27 13.58
N PRO A 699 -7.48 20.06 13.32
CA PRO A 699 -7.75 19.04 14.33
C PRO A 699 -6.46 18.31 14.77
N TYR A 700 -6.38 17.86 16.01
CA TYR A 700 -5.24 17.11 16.56
C TYR A 700 -5.44 15.59 16.43
N VAL A 701 -4.33 14.86 16.37
CA VAL A 701 -4.31 13.40 16.23
C VAL A 701 -4.04 12.75 17.58
N TYR A 702 -4.93 11.86 18.00
CA TYR A 702 -4.91 11.21 19.30
C TYR A 702 -4.82 9.70 19.20
N LEU A 703 -4.07 9.11 20.13
CA LEU A 703 -4.03 7.69 20.39
C LEU A 703 -5.00 7.34 21.52
N ASN A 704 -5.99 6.50 21.22
CA ASN A 704 -6.97 5.99 22.18
C ASN A 704 -6.58 4.57 22.57
N GLU A 705 -5.98 4.42 23.75
CA GLU A 705 -5.61 3.12 24.30
C GLU A 705 -6.77 2.57 25.14
N LEU A 706 -7.22 1.35 24.83
CA LEU A 706 -8.27 0.63 25.56
C LEU A 706 -7.64 -0.52 26.33
N ALA A 707 -7.59 -0.43 27.66
CA ALA A 707 -7.01 -1.45 28.51
C ALA A 707 -8.06 -2.13 29.41
N CYS A 708 -7.75 -3.34 29.86
CA CYS A 708 -8.59 -4.04 30.83
C CYS A 708 -8.60 -3.30 32.18
N PRO A 709 -9.77 -3.00 32.77
CA PRO A 709 -9.87 -2.27 34.04
C PRO A 709 -9.21 -2.98 35.23
N GLU A 710 -9.06 -4.31 35.17
CA GLU A 710 -8.57 -5.10 36.29
C GLU A 710 -7.07 -5.44 36.18
N CYS A 711 -6.60 -5.81 34.97
CA CYS A 711 -5.24 -6.32 34.80
C CYS A 711 -4.33 -5.45 33.93
N GLY A 712 -4.82 -4.33 33.40
CA GLY A 712 -4.05 -3.40 32.55
C GLY A 712 -3.57 -3.97 31.22
N SER A 713 -4.06 -5.14 30.80
CA SER A 713 -3.78 -5.72 29.48
C SER A 713 -4.33 -4.82 28.38
N MET A 714 -3.55 -4.56 27.34
CA MET A 714 -3.99 -3.74 26.22
C MET A 714 -4.95 -4.55 25.34
N LEU A 715 -6.18 -4.05 25.19
CA LEU A 715 -7.26 -4.73 24.47
C LEU A 715 -7.45 -4.19 23.06
N GLY A 716 -7.21 -2.89 22.86
CA GLY A 716 -7.34 -2.23 21.58
C GLY A 716 -6.65 -0.88 21.60
N ILE A 717 -6.21 -0.43 20.43
CA ILE A 717 -5.67 0.89 20.22
C ILE A 717 -6.30 1.44 18.94
N SER A 718 -6.68 2.71 18.94
CA SER A 718 -7.20 3.37 17.73
C SER A 718 -6.73 4.82 17.63
N THR A 719 -6.54 5.28 16.41
CA THR A 719 -6.25 6.69 16.11
C THR A 719 -7.56 7.44 15.85
N SER A 720 -7.69 8.63 16.44
CA SER A 720 -8.80 9.56 16.19
C SER A 720 -8.30 10.97 15.92
N VAL A 721 -9.04 11.72 15.13
CA VAL A 721 -8.79 13.13 14.82
C VAL A 721 -9.91 13.97 15.46
N ASN A 722 -9.55 14.92 16.33
CA ASN A 722 -10.51 15.74 17.08
C ASN A 722 -10.07 17.21 17.11
N ASP A 723 -11.01 18.15 17.21
CA ASP A 723 -10.75 19.59 17.29
C ASP A 723 -9.99 20.06 18.54
#